data_AF-A0A7J5WED0-F1
#
_entry.id   AF-A0A7J5WED0-F1
#
_cell.length_a   1.000
_cell.length_b   1.000
_cell.length_c   1.000
_cell.angle_alpha   90.00
_cell.angle_beta   90.00
_cell.angle_gamma   90.00
#
_symmetry.space_group_name_H-M   'P 1'
#
loop_
_entity.id
_entity.type
_entity.pdbx_description
1 polymer ?
#
loop_
_entity_poly.entity_id
_entity_poly.type
_entity_poly.pdbx_seq_one_letter_code
_entity_poly.pdbx_strand_id
1 'polypeptide(L)'
;MHDKGDTAVRTWLATTLAWFPLFTTIGFLLAIKFLSPTFLTDTAWLTFGRLRPAHVNGVAFGLLSSGLIGVMLYVLPRVVDAPLRFPRLATWTAVAWNVAVLTGIVMILGGGSQGREYAELPWIIDVAVELCLLALAVVVFSTIRHRREKKLYVSAWYYSATMLWFPVVYFVGNVMWHPATGALNGTIDGIFNWYYGHNILGLWFTTLAVPAWYFFIPKIVKRPLYSHMLSLIGFFSIAFFYTGVGEHHLLQAPIPAWLRTEAVIMSALMAVPVLTFAVNILLTTRGVRMPYKDTTFRFIMAGFFMYIGVSLQGSFQALRTTNAYLHFSQYPVAHAHLALTGAMGFTVVGLALRLVPLVCKRELWNRKLLDITWWVAITGFITFFTGMTLAGLVANAAWWNQIQVVPTLPLLPVHFFIRAVGGGMVVTAAYLFGFNLFMTMLPFGAAAHPIATGEPLEAKRTDRKASAFQSRSQQELSLPIILVGGISLFSLMTFMVVGMPYMFAPTEASPRAVKLNALEQKGMDEYRRNGCFYCHSQFVRTQDWAVGTPSEAGDFFYSVPNFLGTERTGPTIGQIGGKRPTMWIRDHYLDPRKVSPTSVMPNFKFLADTNLTALSAYIETLGGKDLEPRAFQPIPPEQYASAENPYNPLMKTVAASYEASSQTYSGSASDGKAYAEVFEAGKIAYIERCLSCHGCSGNGQGPYARTVVTRPANLNERLKNYPSDGMHFWRISEGVPGTAMPPWRMSMTEDLRWRIATYEDSMVSGAIRTVEGGVSDDAAIAYANRTNAKPSIAGTKSEWDAGKKIYDLYCAQCHGEKGDGQGPAAGVVPGGYILPKPAVFSETGHDFKLFGQYQWKLEEGVPTTNMPPWKYALSKPELANTLFYIQTFAEQPDYAAKWGPLYRDPYARNFGR
;
A
#
# COMPACT_ATOMS: atom_id res chain seq x y z
N MET A 1 -45.62 21.58 -10.60
CA MET A 1 -46.21 20.22 -10.59
C MET A 1 -45.26 19.17 -9.99
N HIS A 2 -43.94 19.27 -10.20
CA HIS A 2 -42.98 18.26 -9.73
C HIS A 2 -42.49 18.45 -8.28
N ASP A 3 -42.92 19.50 -7.59
CA ASP A 3 -42.48 19.87 -6.23
C ASP A 3 -42.84 18.83 -5.15
N LYS A 4 -43.79 17.91 -5.44
CA LYS A 4 -44.25 16.88 -4.48
C LYS A 4 -43.13 15.94 -4.00
N GLY A 5 -42.00 15.86 -4.74
CA GLY A 5 -40.83 15.06 -4.38
C GLY A 5 -39.66 15.87 -3.79
N ASP A 6 -39.76 17.19 -3.69
CA ASP A 6 -38.64 18.05 -3.31
C ASP A 6 -38.13 17.75 -1.89
N THR A 7 -38.99 17.33 -0.97
CA THR A 7 -38.57 16.88 0.37
C THR A 7 -37.65 15.68 0.30
N ALA A 8 -37.98 14.66 -0.51
CA ALA A 8 -37.14 13.47 -0.65
C ALA A 8 -35.78 13.83 -1.26
N VAL A 9 -35.79 14.63 -2.34
CA VAL A 9 -34.56 15.13 -2.98
C VAL A 9 -33.69 15.88 -1.98
N ARG A 10 -34.29 16.80 -1.22
CA ARG A 10 -33.58 17.58 -0.19
C ARG A 10 -32.98 16.69 0.89
N THR A 11 -33.70 15.68 1.37
CA THR A 11 -33.20 14.78 2.41
C THR A 11 -32.01 13.96 1.92
N TRP A 12 -32.07 13.37 0.72
CA TRP A 12 -30.95 12.63 0.13
C TRP A 12 -29.73 13.50 -0.17
N LEU A 13 -29.94 14.73 -0.66
CA LEU A 13 -28.83 15.67 -0.88
C LEU A 13 -28.27 16.24 0.44
N ALA A 14 -29.10 16.37 1.48
CA ALA A 14 -28.64 16.81 2.80
C ALA A 14 -27.70 15.78 3.45
N THR A 15 -28.01 14.48 3.36
CA THR A 15 -27.15 13.46 3.97
C THR A 15 -25.78 13.42 3.30
N THR A 16 -25.74 13.61 1.98
CA THR A 16 -24.51 13.76 1.19
C THR A 16 -23.55 14.80 1.81
N LEU A 17 -24.07 15.88 2.42
CA LEU A 17 -23.28 16.91 3.10
C LEU A 17 -22.60 16.45 4.39
N ALA A 18 -23.23 15.53 5.11
CA ALA A 18 -22.65 14.96 6.32
C ALA A 18 -21.57 13.93 5.98
N TRP A 19 -21.83 13.07 4.98
CA TRP A 19 -20.90 12.00 4.59
C TRP A 19 -19.63 12.52 3.96
N PHE A 20 -19.70 13.54 3.10
CA PHE A 20 -18.54 13.95 2.30
C PHE A 20 -17.34 14.38 3.15
N PRO A 21 -17.46 15.36 4.08
CA PRO A 21 -16.31 15.81 4.86
C PRO A 21 -15.82 14.74 5.83
N LEU A 22 -16.74 13.99 6.44
CA LEU A 22 -16.40 12.96 7.43
C LEU A 22 -15.56 11.83 6.81
N PHE A 23 -16.02 11.24 5.71
CA PHE A 23 -15.35 10.06 5.15
C PHE A 23 -14.15 10.39 4.27
N THR A 24 -14.08 11.60 3.71
CA THR A 24 -12.82 12.10 3.15
C THR A 24 -11.78 12.35 4.24
N THR A 25 -12.18 12.83 5.43
CA THR A 25 -11.28 12.95 6.58
C THR A 25 -10.71 11.61 7.00
N ILE A 26 -11.53 10.55 7.07
CA ILE A 26 -11.02 9.19 7.32
C ILE A 26 -10.03 8.76 6.23
N GLY A 27 -10.32 9.06 4.96
CA GLY A 27 -9.39 8.83 3.84
C GLY A 27 -8.05 9.55 4.01
N PHE A 28 -8.06 10.78 4.54
CA PHE A 28 -6.85 11.54 4.83
C PHE A 28 -6.08 10.98 6.04
N LEU A 29 -6.76 10.52 7.08
CA LEU A 29 -6.12 9.79 8.19
C LEU A 29 -5.39 8.53 7.69
N LEU A 30 -6.00 7.79 6.77
CA LEU A 30 -5.35 6.65 6.11
C LEU A 30 -4.10 7.07 5.32
N ALA A 31 -4.15 8.20 4.61
CA ALA A 31 -3.00 8.72 3.88
C ALA A 31 -1.83 9.08 4.82
N ILE A 32 -2.11 9.68 5.98
CA ILE A 32 -1.10 10.00 7.01
C ILE A 32 -0.44 8.72 7.54
N LYS A 33 -1.21 7.64 7.72
CA LYS A 33 -0.69 6.37 8.26
C LYS A 33 0.39 5.72 7.39
N PHE A 34 0.46 6.00 6.09
CA PHE A 34 1.58 5.54 5.25
C PHE A 34 2.91 6.25 5.56
N LEU A 35 2.87 7.46 6.13
CA LEU A 35 4.04 8.24 6.55
C LEU A 35 4.37 8.00 8.03
N SER A 36 3.33 7.87 8.86
CA SER A 36 3.44 7.62 10.29
C SER A 36 2.56 6.42 10.68
N PRO A 37 3.07 5.19 10.56
CA PRO A 37 2.27 3.98 10.75
C PRO A 37 1.80 3.76 12.20
N THR A 38 2.41 4.44 13.17
CA THR A 38 2.03 4.38 14.59
C THR A 38 0.96 5.41 14.96
N PHE A 39 0.66 6.38 14.08
CA PHE A 39 -0.33 7.42 14.33
C PHE A 39 -1.72 6.80 14.58
N LEU A 40 -2.30 7.04 15.77
CA LEU A 40 -3.61 6.51 16.19
C LEU A 40 -3.73 4.98 16.07
N THR A 41 -2.79 4.25 16.68
CA THR A 41 -2.78 2.76 16.67
C THR A 41 -3.00 2.12 18.03
N ASP A 42 -3.08 2.91 19.11
CA ASP A 42 -3.31 2.40 20.46
C ASP A 42 -4.71 1.79 20.66
N THR A 43 -5.63 2.04 19.71
CA THR A 43 -6.99 1.48 19.72
C THR A 43 -7.30 0.78 18.41
N ALA A 44 -8.01 -0.34 18.49
CA ALA A 44 -8.35 -1.15 17.32
C ALA A 44 -9.17 -0.38 16.26
N TRP A 45 -10.06 0.51 16.72
CA TRP A 45 -11.02 1.27 15.90
C TRP A 45 -10.34 2.18 14.88
N LEU A 46 -9.18 2.73 15.24
CA LEU A 46 -8.46 3.70 14.43
C LEU A 46 -7.31 3.07 13.63
N THR A 47 -7.17 1.74 13.65
CA THR A 47 -6.17 1.05 12.83
C THR A 47 -6.48 1.15 11.34
N PHE A 48 -5.45 1.06 10.50
CA PHE A 48 -5.59 1.16 9.04
C PHE A 48 -6.62 0.19 8.49
N GLY A 49 -6.55 -1.09 8.89
CA GLY A 49 -7.42 -2.14 8.36
C GLY A 49 -8.90 -2.01 8.73
N ARG A 50 -9.25 -1.24 9.78
CA ARG A 50 -10.66 -0.92 10.10
C ARG A 50 -11.11 0.41 9.49
N LEU A 51 -10.22 1.39 9.42
CA LEU A 51 -10.53 2.68 8.80
C LEU A 51 -10.69 2.59 7.28
N ARG A 52 -9.93 1.72 6.58
CA ARG A 52 -10.05 1.54 5.12
C ARG A 52 -11.46 1.14 4.68
N PRO A 53 -12.07 0.06 5.19
CA PRO A 53 -13.44 -0.30 4.81
C PRO A 53 -14.47 0.73 5.26
N ALA A 54 -14.28 1.37 6.43
CA ALA A 54 -15.13 2.46 6.87
C ALA A 54 -15.11 3.64 5.86
N HIS A 55 -13.92 4.03 5.39
CA HIS A 55 -13.74 5.04 4.35
C HIS A 55 -14.45 4.65 3.06
N VAL A 56 -14.17 3.45 2.54
CA VAL A 56 -14.72 2.97 1.27
C VAL A 56 -16.26 2.94 1.32
N ASN A 57 -16.84 2.36 2.36
CA ASN A 57 -18.30 2.24 2.48
C ASN A 57 -18.98 3.60 2.73
N GLY A 58 -18.39 4.47 3.55
CA GLY A 58 -18.94 5.81 3.76
C GLY A 58 -18.86 6.71 2.52
N VAL A 59 -17.84 6.56 1.68
CA VAL A 59 -17.77 7.26 0.38
C VAL A 59 -18.75 6.64 -0.63
N ALA A 60 -18.79 5.32 -0.77
CA ALA A 60 -19.62 4.63 -1.76
C ALA A 60 -21.12 4.76 -1.44
N PHE A 61 -21.54 4.33 -0.25
CA PHE A 61 -22.95 4.27 0.14
C PHE A 61 -23.43 5.54 0.84
N GLY A 62 -22.57 6.20 1.62
CA GLY A 62 -22.92 7.46 2.28
C GLY A 62 -22.95 8.63 1.30
N LEU A 63 -21.81 8.97 0.69
CA LEU A 63 -21.66 10.12 -0.19
C LEU A 63 -22.27 9.91 -1.58
N LEU A 64 -21.73 8.96 -2.35
CA LEU A 64 -22.04 8.87 -3.79
C LEU A 64 -23.46 8.36 -4.03
N SER A 65 -23.86 7.29 -3.34
CA SER A 65 -25.22 6.74 -3.47
C SER A 65 -26.27 7.77 -3.05
N SER A 66 -26.09 8.46 -1.92
CA SER A 66 -27.06 9.47 -1.48
C SER A 66 -27.20 10.61 -2.48
N GLY A 67 -26.08 11.12 -2.98
CA GLY A 67 -26.06 12.20 -3.96
C GLY A 67 -26.75 11.80 -5.27
N LEU A 68 -26.38 10.65 -5.82
CA LEU A 68 -26.91 10.16 -7.09
C LEU A 68 -28.37 9.73 -7.02
N ILE A 69 -28.82 9.13 -5.90
CA ILE A 69 -30.26 8.85 -5.67
C ILE A 69 -31.04 10.17 -5.58
N GLY A 70 -30.53 11.17 -4.84
CA GLY A 70 -31.17 12.49 -4.76
C GLY A 70 -31.32 13.14 -6.14
N VAL A 71 -30.30 13.03 -6.99
CA VAL A 71 -30.33 13.46 -8.39
C VAL A 71 -31.37 12.69 -9.20
N MET A 72 -31.41 11.36 -9.10
CA MET A 72 -32.39 10.51 -9.78
C MET A 72 -33.82 10.93 -9.43
N LEU A 73 -34.12 11.09 -8.14
CA LEU A 73 -35.45 11.48 -7.65
C LEU A 73 -35.88 12.88 -8.14
N TYR A 74 -34.92 13.75 -8.45
CA TYR A 74 -35.19 15.04 -9.09
C TYR A 74 -35.45 14.91 -10.59
N VAL A 75 -34.61 14.13 -11.29
CA VAL A 75 -34.64 14.02 -12.76
C VAL A 75 -35.86 13.22 -13.22
N LEU A 76 -36.12 12.06 -12.59
CA LEU A 76 -37.11 11.09 -13.05
C LEU A 76 -38.52 11.70 -13.24
N PRO A 77 -39.12 12.40 -12.25
CA PRO A 77 -40.45 13.02 -12.39
C PRO A 77 -40.55 14.00 -13.56
N ARG A 78 -39.44 14.68 -13.90
CA ARG A 78 -39.38 15.71 -14.94
C ARG A 78 -39.24 15.13 -16.34
N VAL A 79 -38.62 13.97 -16.49
CA VAL A 79 -38.46 13.31 -17.80
C VAL A 79 -39.65 12.42 -18.18
N VAL A 80 -40.46 11.99 -17.20
CA VAL A 80 -41.68 11.21 -17.45
C VAL A 80 -42.97 12.05 -17.38
N ASP A 81 -42.81 13.36 -17.13
CA ASP A 81 -43.89 14.32 -16.90
C ASP A 81 -44.96 13.81 -15.90
N ALA A 82 -44.52 13.38 -14.72
CA ALA A 82 -45.43 12.95 -13.66
C ALA A 82 -44.89 13.36 -12.29
N PRO A 83 -45.75 13.58 -11.28
CA PRO A 83 -45.28 13.79 -9.91
C PRO A 83 -44.63 12.50 -9.38
N LEU A 84 -43.60 12.63 -8.55
CA LEU A 84 -42.97 11.49 -7.88
C LEU A 84 -44.01 10.70 -7.08
N ARG A 85 -44.05 9.38 -7.27
CA ARG A 85 -44.96 8.51 -6.52
C ARG A 85 -44.37 8.12 -5.17
N PHE A 86 -45.23 8.00 -4.16
CA PHE A 86 -44.83 7.69 -2.78
C PHE A 86 -43.67 8.57 -2.24
N PRO A 87 -43.78 9.92 -2.29
CA PRO A 87 -42.68 10.80 -1.85
C PRO A 87 -42.32 10.63 -0.37
N ARG A 88 -43.28 10.21 0.47
CA ARG A 88 -43.02 9.85 1.88
C ARG A 88 -42.14 8.60 1.99
N LEU A 89 -42.42 7.56 1.20
CA LEU A 89 -41.58 6.37 1.15
C LEU A 89 -40.17 6.73 0.66
N ALA A 90 -40.05 7.53 -0.40
CA ALA A 90 -38.76 8.00 -0.92
C ALA A 90 -37.93 8.83 0.08
N THR A 91 -38.62 9.54 0.99
CA THR A 91 -37.98 10.27 2.09
C THR A 91 -37.58 9.32 3.22
N TRP A 92 -38.45 8.36 3.56
CA TRP A 92 -38.17 7.36 4.58
C TRP A 92 -36.99 6.46 4.19
N THR A 93 -36.89 6.07 2.92
CA THR A 93 -35.74 5.30 2.40
C THR A 93 -34.43 6.06 2.56
N ALA A 94 -34.44 7.40 2.52
CA ALA A 94 -33.24 8.18 2.83
C ALA A 94 -32.83 7.96 4.29
N VAL A 95 -33.77 8.06 5.23
CA VAL A 95 -33.46 7.84 6.66
C VAL A 95 -33.00 6.41 6.90
N ALA A 96 -33.76 5.42 6.41
CA ALA A 96 -33.46 4.00 6.59
C ALA A 96 -32.09 3.62 6.01
N TRP A 97 -31.77 4.09 4.80
CA TRP A 97 -30.46 3.88 4.17
C TRP A 97 -29.31 4.44 5.02
N ASN A 98 -29.44 5.69 5.46
CA ASN A 98 -28.39 6.37 6.20
C ASN A 98 -28.17 5.77 7.58
N VAL A 99 -29.24 5.33 8.25
CA VAL A 99 -29.15 4.57 9.51
C VAL A 99 -28.46 3.24 9.27
N ALA A 100 -28.88 2.46 8.28
CA ALA A 100 -28.27 1.16 7.98
C ALA A 100 -26.77 1.28 7.67
N VAL A 101 -26.39 2.19 6.78
CA VAL A 101 -24.99 2.42 6.39
C VAL A 101 -24.16 2.92 7.59
N LEU A 102 -24.68 3.85 8.39
CA LEU A 102 -23.98 4.34 9.58
C LEU A 102 -23.76 3.21 10.60
N THR A 103 -24.80 2.43 10.87
CA THR A 103 -24.70 1.27 11.76
C THR A 103 -23.68 0.26 11.25
N GLY A 104 -23.70 -0.06 9.96
CA GLY A 104 -22.71 -0.96 9.35
C GLY A 104 -21.29 -0.45 9.45
N ILE A 105 -21.05 0.86 9.24
CA ILE A 105 -19.72 1.46 9.42
C ILE A 105 -19.27 1.39 10.88
N VAL A 106 -20.16 1.65 11.84
CA VAL A 106 -19.85 1.49 13.27
C VAL A 106 -19.50 0.03 13.58
N MET A 107 -20.22 -0.94 13.01
CA MET A 107 -19.90 -2.36 13.15
C MET A 107 -18.54 -2.72 12.54
N ILE A 108 -18.20 -2.18 11.36
CA ILE A 108 -16.89 -2.35 10.71
C ILE A 108 -15.77 -1.81 11.62
N LEU A 109 -15.94 -0.62 12.20
CA LEU A 109 -14.98 -0.04 13.16
C LEU A 109 -14.85 -0.91 14.42
N GLY A 110 -15.95 -1.51 14.86
CA GLY A 110 -15.99 -2.53 15.92
C GLY A 110 -15.35 -3.87 15.52
N GLY A 111 -15.05 -4.09 14.24
CA GLY A 111 -14.42 -5.30 13.72
C GLY A 111 -15.38 -6.34 13.14
N GLY A 112 -16.65 -5.98 12.91
CA GLY A 112 -17.63 -6.79 12.19
C GLY A 112 -17.57 -6.51 10.69
N SER A 113 -16.67 -7.19 9.98
CA SER A 113 -16.53 -7.10 8.52
C SER A 113 -16.64 -8.48 7.88
N GLN A 114 -17.29 -8.59 6.72
CA GLN A 114 -17.31 -9.84 5.94
C GLN A 114 -15.94 -10.19 5.35
N GLY A 115 -14.99 -9.24 5.27
CA GLY A 115 -13.66 -9.49 4.72
C GLY A 115 -13.58 -9.48 3.18
N ARG A 116 -14.63 -8.99 2.51
CA ARG A 116 -14.76 -8.95 1.05
C ARG A 116 -14.79 -7.48 0.59
N GLU A 117 -13.91 -7.11 -0.35
CA GLU A 117 -13.77 -5.71 -0.78
C GLU A 117 -15.08 -5.17 -1.37
N TYR A 118 -15.53 -3.99 -0.92
CA TYR A 118 -16.82 -3.36 -1.24
C TYR A 118 -18.07 -4.06 -0.65
N ALA A 119 -17.92 -5.25 -0.08
CA ALA A 119 -18.95 -6.06 0.55
C ALA A 119 -18.67 -6.24 2.06
N GLU A 120 -18.08 -5.23 2.71
CA GLU A 120 -17.64 -5.38 4.10
C GLU A 120 -18.76 -5.31 5.14
N LEU A 121 -19.89 -4.72 4.78
CA LEU A 121 -21.02 -4.54 5.69
C LEU A 121 -21.51 -5.92 6.19
N PRO A 122 -21.80 -6.09 7.49
CA PRO A 122 -22.38 -7.34 7.98
C PRO A 122 -23.70 -7.67 7.28
N TRP A 123 -23.99 -8.97 7.05
CA TRP A 123 -25.16 -9.43 6.29
C TRP A 123 -26.51 -8.83 6.74
N ILE A 124 -26.68 -8.53 8.03
CA ILE A 124 -27.89 -7.90 8.57
C ILE A 124 -28.10 -6.50 7.98
N ILE A 125 -26.99 -5.77 7.82
CA ILE A 125 -26.98 -4.45 7.20
C ILE A 125 -27.24 -4.58 5.70
N ASP A 126 -26.70 -5.62 5.05
CA ASP A 126 -27.02 -5.89 3.64
C ASP A 126 -28.51 -6.10 3.42
N VAL A 127 -29.18 -6.85 4.31
CA VAL A 127 -30.63 -7.02 4.24
C VAL A 127 -31.36 -5.68 4.36
N ALA A 128 -30.92 -4.81 5.27
CA ALA A 128 -31.52 -3.48 5.43
C ALA A 128 -31.30 -2.59 4.18
N VAL A 129 -30.12 -2.64 3.58
CA VAL A 129 -29.79 -1.92 2.34
C VAL A 129 -30.63 -2.44 1.18
N GLU A 130 -30.74 -3.76 1.03
CA GLU A 130 -31.54 -4.40 -0.02
C GLU A 130 -33.03 -4.04 0.09
N LEU A 131 -33.60 -4.07 1.30
CA LEU A 131 -34.98 -3.63 1.52
C LEU A 131 -35.19 -2.15 1.14
N CYS A 132 -34.19 -1.29 1.38
CA CYS A 132 -34.24 0.10 0.93
C CYS A 132 -34.18 0.22 -0.60
N LEU A 133 -33.34 -0.58 -1.27
CA LEU A 133 -33.25 -0.63 -2.73
C LEU A 133 -34.59 -1.07 -3.35
N LEU A 134 -35.22 -2.10 -2.80
CA LEU A 134 -36.53 -2.58 -3.27
C LEU A 134 -37.63 -1.52 -3.06
N ALA A 135 -37.63 -0.81 -1.93
CA ALA A 135 -38.55 0.29 -1.68
C ALA A 135 -38.34 1.47 -2.66
N LEU A 136 -37.09 1.80 -2.98
CA LEU A 136 -36.75 2.80 -4.02
C LEU A 136 -37.18 2.33 -5.41
N ALA A 137 -37.01 1.05 -5.73
CA ALA A 137 -37.48 0.47 -6.99
C ALA A 137 -39.01 0.63 -7.13
N VAL A 138 -39.78 0.37 -6.06
CA VAL A 138 -41.23 0.61 -6.05
C VAL A 138 -41.56 2.08 -6.35
N VAL A 139 -40.83 3.04 -5.76
CA VAL A 139 -40.99 4.48 -6.05
C VAL A 139 -40.74 4.79 -7.53
N VAL A 140 -39.62 4.30 -8.07
CA VAL A 140 -39.19 4.57 -9.44
C VAL A 140 -40.16 3.96 -10.46
N PHE A 141 -40.42 2.65 -10.38
CA PHE A 141 -41.32 1.96 -11.31
C PHE A 141 -42.76 2.47 -11.22
N SER A 142 -43.25 2.79 -10.02
CA SER A 142 -44.59 3.38 -9.87
C SER A 142 -44.68 4.77 -10.49
N THR A 143 -43.61 5.58 -10.40
CA THR A 143 -43.57 6.90 -11.05
C THR A 143 -43.59 6.77 -12.58
N ILE A 144 -42.83 5.82 -13.13
CA ILE A 144 -42.77 5.57 -14.58
C ILE A 144 -44.07 4.97 -15.13
N ARG A 145 -44.74 4.11 -14.35
CA ARG A 145 -46.04 3.53 -14.73
C ARG A 145 -47.11 4.60 -14.92
N HIS A 146 -47.06 5.67 -14.15
CA HIS A 146 -48.02 6.79 -14.19
C HIS A 146 -47.51 7.99 -15.01
N ARG A 147 -46.57 7.75 -15.93
CA ARG A 147 -46.04 8.78 -16.84
C ARG A 147 -47.12 9.38 -17.73
N ARG A 148 -46.99 10.66 -18.05
CA ARG A 148 -47.78 11.32 -19.10
C ARG A 148 -47.09 11.29 -20.45
N GLU A 149 -45.77 11.44 -20.45
CA GLU A 149 -44.96 11.32 -21.65
C GLU A 149 -44.89 9.83 -22.06
N LYS A 150 -45.37 9.52 -23.27
CA LYS A 150 -45.40 8.14 -23.77
C LYS A 150 -44.00 7.67 -24.15
N LYS A 151 -43.16 8.56 -24.69
CA LYS A 151 -41.78 8.29 -25.11
C LYS A 151 -40.82 8.49 -23.96
N LEU A 152 -40.25 7.40 -23.46
CA LEU A 152 -39.28 7.50 -22.37
C LEU A 152 -38.00 8.16 -22.86
N TYR A 153 -37.59 9.22 -22.16
CA TYR A 153 -36.27 9.82 -22.36
C TYR A 153 -35.16 8.85 -21.91
N VAL A 154 -33.98 8.97 -22.51
CA VAL A 154 -32.81 8.11 -22.24
C VAL A 154 -32.53 7.97 -20.74
N SER A 155 -32.60 9.07 -19.98
CA SER A 155 -32.36 9.05 -18.53
C SER A 155 -33.32 8.13 -17.78
N ALA A 156 -34.58 8.02 -18.23
CA ALA A 156 -35.55 7.13 -17.59
C ALA A 156 -35.21 5.65 -17.81
N TRP A 157 -34.63 5.28 -18.96
CA TRP A 157 -34.22 3.90 -19.25
C TRP A 157 -33.14 3.44 -18.29
N TYR A 158 -32.07 4.24 -18.17
CA TYR A 158 -30.96 3.94 -17.27
C TYR A 158 -31.43 3.86 -15.82
N TYR A 159 -32.19 4.84 -15.30
CA TYR A 159 -32.69 4.77 -13.93
C TYR A 159 -33.60 3.56 -13.68
N SER A 160 -34.43 3.18 -14.64
CA SER A 160 -35.25 1.96 -14.53
C SER A 160 -34.37 0.72 -14.44
N ALA A 161 -33.34 0.66 -15.28
CA ALA A 161 -32.44 -0.47 -15.36
C ALA A 161 -31.54 -0.58 -14.13
N THR A 162 -31.00 0.52 -13.60
CA THR A 162 -30.26 0.55 -12.33
C THR A 162 -31.10 -0.05 -11.20
N MET A 163 -32.37 0.36 -11.08
CA MET A 163 -33.28 -0.16 -10.04
C MET A 163 -33.73 -1.61 -10.29
N LEU A 164 -33.39 -2.19 -11.43
CA LEU A 164 -33.67 -3.59 -11.76
C LEU A 164 -32.44 -4.47 -11.53
N TRP A 165 -31.29 -4.05 -12.06
CA TRP A 165 -30.06 -4.85 -12.07
C TRP A 165 -29.34 -4.80 -10.73
N PHE A 166 -29.19 -3.61 -10.13
CA PHE A 166 -28.34 -3.48 -8.95
C PHE A 166 -28.85 -4.25 -7.71
N PRO A 167 -30.16 -4.29 -7.40
CA PRO A 167 -30.65 -5.14 -6.31
C PRO A 167 -30.25 -6.62 -6.50
N VAL A 168 -30.31 -7.13 -7.73
CA VAL A 168 -29.85 -8.49 -8.06
C VAL A 168 -28.35 -8.63 -7.86
N VAL A 169 -27.56 -7.68 -8.36
CA VAL A 169 -26.10 -7.64 -8.19
C VAL A 169 -25.72 -7.59 -6.71
N TYR A 170 -26.41 -6.79 -5.90
CA TYR A 170 -26.18 -6.63 -4.47
C TYR A 170 -26.50 -7.92 -3.72
N PHE A 171 -27.67 -8.51 -3.98
CA PHE A 171 -28.08 -9.78 -3.39
C PHE A 171 -27.08 -10.90 -3.71
N VAL A 172 -26.76 -11.09 -5.00
CA VAL A 172 -25.81 -12.11 -5.50
C VAL A 172 -24.41 -11.89 -4.94
N GLY A 173 -23.92 -10.66 -5.01
CA GLY A 173 -22.60 -10.25 -4.56
C GLY A 173 -22.33 -10.49 -3.10
N ASN A 174 -23.21 -10.02 -2.24
CA ASN A 174 -23.05 -10.10 -0.78
C ASN A 174 -23.38 -11.49 -0.21
N VAL A 175 -23.78 -12.46 -1.05
CA VAL A 175 -24.09 -13.84 -0.65
C VAL A 175 -25.06 -13.85 0.55
N MET A 176 -26.09 -13.00 0.46
CA MET A 176 -26.98 -12.70 1.60
C MET A 176 -27.78 -13.94 2.06
N TRP A 177 -27.90 -14.95 1.21
CA TRP A 177 -28.51 -16.25 1.52
C TRP A 177 -27.61 -17.18 2.34
N HIS A 178 -26.38 -16.78 2.67
CA HIS A 178 -25.46 -17.53 3.53
C HIS A 178 -25.04 -16.72 4.78
N PRO A 179 -25.96 -16.46 5.73
CA PRO A 179 -25.76 -15.47 6.81
C PRO A 179 -24.62 -15.79 7.78
N ALA A 180 -24.25 -17.06 7.91
CA ALA A 180 -23.19 -17.48 8.84
C ALA A 180 -21.83 -16.85 8.49
N THR A 181 -21.56 -16.63 7.21
CA THR A 181 -20.26 -16.14 6.71
C THR A 181 -20.35 -14.93 5.79
N GLY A 182 -21.46 -14.75 5.05
CA GLY A 182 -21.55 -13.74 3.97
C GLY A 182 -20.60 -14.03 2.79
N ALA A 183 -20.16 -15.28 2.67
CA ALA A 183 -19.11 -15.68 1.73
C ALA A 183 -19.26 -17.16 1.32
N LEU A 184 -18.70 -17.51 0.16
CA LEU A 184 -18.61 -18.88 -0.35
C LEU A 184 -17.22 -19.49 -0.07
N ASN A 185 -17.07 -20.79 -0.35
CA ASN A 185 -15.81 -21.51 -0.19
C ASN A 185 -14.94 -21.43 -1.44
N GLY A 186 -13.62 -21.32 -1.29
CA GLY A 186 -12.72 -21.41 -2.43
C GLY A 186 -12.62 -20.13 -3.25
N THR A 187 -12.05 -20.28 -4.44
CA THR A 187 -11.87 -19.17 -5.39
C THR A 187 -13.19 -18.65 -5.96
N ILE A 188 -14.29 -19.41 -5.83
CA ILE A 188 -15.62 -18.99 -6.30
C ILE A 188 -16.13 -17.76 -5.56
N ASP A 189 -15.79 -17.61 -4.27
CA ASP A 189 -16.15 -16.43 -3.49
C ASP A 189 -15.51 -15.17 -4.06
N GLY A 190 -14.30 -15.29 -4.60
CA GLY A 190 -13.60 -14.20 -5.28
C GLY A 190 -14.35 -13.78 -6.55
N ILE A 191 -14.85 -14.74 -7.32
CA ILE A 191 -15.64 -14.50 -8.54
C ILE A 191 -16.93 -13.75 -8.18
N PHE A 192 -17.70 -14.24 -7.20
CA PHE A 192 -18.92 -13.56 -6.74
C PHE A 192 -18.62 -12.16 -6.16
N ASN A 193 -17.51 -12.03 -5.43
CA ASN A 193 -17.11 -10.74 -4.86
C ASN A 193 -16.83 -9.72 -5.96
N TRP A 194 -16.06 -10.08 -6.99
CA TRP A 194 -15.68 -9.13 -8.04
C TRP A 194 -16.72 -8.96 -9.14
N TYR A 195 -17.62 -9.92 -9.35
CA TYR A 195 -18.89 -9.68 -10.03
C TYR A 195 -19.60 -8.47 -9.40
N TYR A 196 -19.74 -8.45 -8.08
CA TYR A 196 -20.36 -7.33 -7.38
C TYR A 196 -19.47 -6.08 -7.27
N GLY A 197 -18.22 -6.25 -6.84
CA GLY A 197 -17.28 -5.15 -6.58
C GLY A 197 -16.98 -4.30 -7.81
N HIS A 198 -17.07 -4.89 -9.01
CA HIS A 198 -17.01 -4.12 -10.25
C HIS A 198 -18.38 -3.56 -10.67
N ASN A 199 -19.46 -4.34 -10.54
CA ASN A 199 -20.79 -3.91 -10.95
C ASN A 199 -21.43 -2.85 -10.03
N ILE A 200 -20.96 -2.65 -8.79
CA ILE A 200 -21.30 -1.46 -8.00
C ILE A 200 -20.76 -0.17 -8.64
N LEU A 201 -19.60 -0.22 -9.31
CA LEU A 201 -19.06 0.93 -10.03
C LEU A 201 -19.83 1.18 -11.34
N GLY A 202 -20.19 0.11 -12.05
CA GLY A 202 -20.91 0.19 -13.32
C GLY A 202 -22.41 0.31 -13.20
N LEU A 203 -23.05 -0.77 -12.76
CA LEU A 203 -24.49 -0.93 -12.76
C LEU A 203 -25.19 -0.19 -11.62
N TRP A 204 -24.44 0.43 -10.72
CA TRP A 204 -24.94 1.40 -9.75
C TRP A 204 -24.44 2.82 -10.02
N PHE A 205 -23.16 3.14 -9.77
CA PHE A 205 -22.71 4.54 -9.87
C PHE A 205 -22.74 5.08 -11.31
N THR A 206 -22.21 4.33 -12.28
CA THR A 206 -22.17 4.77 -13.68
C THR A 206 -23.58 4.89 -14.26
N THR A 207 -24.44 3.89 -14.06
CA THR A 207 -25.83 3.92 -14.55
C THR A 207 -26.72 4.93 -13.81
N LEU A 208 -26.31 5.46 -12.65
CA LEU A 208 -26.95 6.63 -12.03
C LEU A 208 -26.38 7.97 -12.52
N ALA A 209 -25.08 8.05 -12.83
CA ALA A 209 -24.41 9.28 -13.25
C ALA A 209 -24.63 9.61 -14.74
N VAL A 210 -24.53 8.62 -15.62
CA VAL A 210 -24.80 8.73 -17.07
C VAL A 210 -26.15 9.38 -17.38
N PRO A 211 -27.29 8.93 -16.84
CA PRO A 211 -28.57 9.58 -17.06
C PRO A 211 -28.65 11.00 -16.48
N ALA A 212 -27.88 11.31 -15.43
CA ALA A 212 -27.78 12.66 -14.92
C ALA A 212 -27.08 13.60 -15.91
N TRP A 213 -25.96 13.19 -16.51
CA TRP A 213 -25.30 13.96 -17.57
C TRP A 213 -26.18 14.10 -18.81
N TYR A 214 -26.85 13.03 -19.24
CA TYR A 214 -27.84 13.07 -20.33
C TYR A 214 -28.94 14.11 -20.09
N PHE A 215 -29.33 14.33 -18.83
CA PHE A 215 -30.34 15.32 -18.51
C PHE A 215 -29.76 16.73 -18.36
N PHE A 216 -28.73 16.92 -17.54
CA PHE A 216 -28.27 18.25 -17.14
C PHE A 216 -27.43 18.95 -18.21
N ILE A 217 -26.53 18.25 -18.91
CA ILE A 217 -25.67 18.91 -19.89
C ILE A 217 -26.51 19.51 -21.03
N PRO A 218 -27.37 18.75 -21.74
CA PRO A 218 -28.20 19.31 -22.82
C PRO A 218 -29.15 20.40 -22.32
N LYS A 219 -29.67 20.27 -21.09
CA LYS A 219 -30.55 21.26 -20.47
C LYS A 219 -29.83 22.58 -20.16
N ILE A 220 -28.58 22.52 -19.70
CA ILE A 220 -27.77 23.72 -19.41
C ILE A 220 -27.38 24.42 -20.72
N VAL A 221 -26.95 23.66 -21.73
CA VAL A 221 -26.56 24.23 -23.04
C VAL A 221 -27.74 24.56 -23.95
N LYS A 222 -28.97 24.23 -23.53
CA LYS A 222 -30.22 24.42 -24.28
C LYS A 222 -30.18 23.81 -25.69
N ARG A 223 -29.69 22.57 -25.80
CA ARG A 223 -29.63 21.82 -27.06
C ARG A 223 -30.36 20.47 -26.92
N PRO A 224 -31.02 19.99 -27.99
CA PRO A 224 -31.50 18.61 -28.02
C PRO A 224 -30.31 17.64 -28.07
N LEU A 225 -30.52 16.44 -27.55
CA LEU A 225 -29.51 15.37 -27.60
C LEU A 225 -29.19 14.99 -29.06
N TYR A 226 -27.91 14.81 -29.36
CA TYR A 226 -27.43 14.59 -30.73
C TYR A 226 -28.00 13.32 -31.39
N SER A 227 -27.92 12.16 -30.72
CA SER A 227 -28.38 10.89 -31.30
C SER A 227 -29.09 9.98 -30.30
N HIS A 228 -30.34 9.67 -30.63
CA HIS A 228 -31.12 8.66 -29.92
C HIS A 228 -30.54 7.24 -30.13
N MET A 229 -30.11 6.91 -31.35
CA MET A 229 -29.55 5.59 -31.67
C MET A 229 -28.26 5.32 -30.90
N LEU A 230 -27.36 6.31 -30.76
CA LEU A 230 -26.15 6.15 -29.94
C LEU A 230 -26.49 5.89 -28.47
N SER A 231 -27.57 6.50 -27.97
CA SER A 231 -28.04 6.28 -26.60
C SER A 231 -28.54 4.84 -26.41
N LEU A 232 -29.22 4.28 -27.43
CA LEU A 232 -29.71 2.91 -27.44
C LEU A 232 -28.56 1.89 -27.44
N ILE A 233 -27.57 2.10 -28.32
CA ILE A 233 -26.37 1.25 -28.39
C ILE A 233 -25.64 1.30 -27.05
N GLY A 234 -25.43 2.50 -26.49
CA GLY A 234 -24.79 2.65 -25.19
C GLY A 234 -25.54 1.92 -24.06
N PHE A 235 -26.87 2.03 -24.04
CA PHE A 235 -27.71 1.41 -23.01
C PHE A 235 -27.68 -0.12 -23.03
N PHE A 236 -27.85 -0.77 -24.20
CA PHE A 236 -27.81 -2.23 -24.24
C PHE A 236 -26.40 -2.79 -24.13
N SER A 237 -25.40 -2.06 -24.65
CA SER A 237 -24.00 -2.47 -24.52
C SER A 237 -23.54 -2.43 -23.06
N ILE A 238 -23.95 -1.43 -22.27
CA ILE A 238 -23.59 -1.39 -20.85
C ILE A 238 -24.25 -2.53 -20.05
N ALA A 239 -25.50 -2.89 -20.37
CA ALA A 239 -26.21 -3.99 -19.72
C ALA A 239 -25.50 -5.34 -19.90
N PHE A 240 -24.94 -5.57 -21.08
CA PHE A 240 -24.26 -6.81 -21.40
C PHE A 240 -22.78 -6.79 -21.01
N PHE A 241 -22.01 -5.81 -21.52
CA PHE A 241 -20.56 -5.80 -21.34
C PHE A 241 -20.17 -5.56 -19.88
N TYR A 242 -20.76 -4.57 -19.19
CA TYR A 242 -20.31 -4.22 -17.84
C TYR A 242 -20.52 -5.37 -16.85
N THR A 243 -21.62 -6.13 -17.03
CA THR A 243 -21.96 -7.28 -16.19
C THR A 243 -20.84 -8.33 -16.14
N GLY A 244 -20.09 -8.53 -17.24
CA GLY A 244 -19.00 -9.52 -17.35
C GLY A 244 -17.57 -8.97 -17.17
N VAL A 245 -17.39 -7.76 -16.64
CA VAL A 245 -16.05 -7.18 -16.49
C VAL A 245 -15.34 -7.61 -15.20
N GLY A 246 -16.07 -8.04 -14.18
CA GLY A 246 -15.60 -8.12 -12.80
C GLY A 246 -14.29 -8.90 -12.61
N GLU A 247 -14.11 -9.99 -13.33
CA GLU A 247 -13.00 -10.91 -13.18
C GLU A 247 -11.68 -10.36 -13.73
N HIS A 248 -11.69 -9.14 -14.30
CA HIS A 248 -10.47 -8.41 -14.62
C HIS A 248 -9.64 -8.03 -13.36
N HIS A 249 -10.25 -8.11 -12.18
CA HIS A 249 -9.59 -7.98 -10.87
C HIS A 249 -8.86 -9.28 -10.47
N LEU A 250 -9.20 -10.39 -11.12
CA LEU A 250 -8.74 -11.75 -10.80
C LEU A 250 -7.89 -12.36 -11.92
N LEU A 251 -7.39 -11.58 -12.88
CA LEU A 251 -6.61 -12.11 -14.01
C LEU A 251 -5.35 -12.87 -13.58
N GLN A 252 -4.79 -12.46 -12.43
CA GLN A 252 -3.60 -13.08 -11.83
C GLN A 252 -3.94 -14.14 -10.77
N ALA A 253 -5.22 -14.27 -10.39
CA ALA A 253 -5.70 -15.27 -9.44
C ALA A 253 -5.95 -16.61 -10.14
N PRO A 254 -5.95 -17.74 -9.41
CA PRO A 254 -6.18 -19.06 -9.99
C PRO A 254 -7.68 -19.33 -10.23
N ILE A 255 -8.28 -18.54 -11.11
CA ILE A 255 -9.63 -18.74 -11.63
C ILE A 255 -9.60 -19.31 -13.06
N PRO A 256 -10.71 -19.91 -13.55
CA PRO A 256 -10.75 -20.53 -14.88
C PRO A 256 -10.22 -19.62 -15.99
N ALA A 257 -9.40 -20.19 -16.89
CA ALA A 257 -8.71 -19.41 -17.92
C ALA A 257 -9.67 -18.74 -18.92
N TRP A 258 -10.79 -19.39 -19.24
CA TRP A 258 -11.82 -18.85 -20.13
C TRP A 258 -12.49 -17.62 -19.53
N LEU A 259 -12.76 -17.63 -18.21
CA LEU A 259 -13.38 -16.52 -17.50
C LEU A 259 -12.44 -15.30 -17.47
N ARG A 260 -11.14 -15.53 -17.27
CA ARG A 260 -10.13 -14.47 -17.42
C ARG A 260 -10.10 -13.87 -18.82
N THR A 261 -10.26 -14.68 -19.87
CA THR A 261 -10.29 -14.18 -21.26
C THR A 261 -11.55 -13.38 -21.53
N GLU A 262 -12.69 -13.86 -21.06
CA GLU A 262 -13.98 -13.18 -21.21
C GLU A 262 -13.95 -11.80 -20.55
N ALA A 263 -13.48 -11.68 -19.31
CA ALA A 263 -13.37 -10.40 -18.63
C ALA A 263 -12.46 -9.39 -19.35
N VAL A 264 -11.37 -9.85 -19.99
CA VAL A 264 -10.50 -9.00 -20.83
C VAL A 264 -11.27 -8.50 -22.06
N ILE A 265 -12.03 -9.38 -22.72
CA ILE A 265 -12.84 -9.03 -23.90
C ILE A 265 -13.93 -8.02 -23.51
N MET A 266 -14.68 -8.29 -22.44
CA MET A 266 -15.72 -7.38 -21.96
C MET A 266 -15.15 -6.02 -21.55
N SER A 267 -14.00 -6.02 -20.86
CA SER A 267 -13.29 -4.78 -20.50
C SER A 267 -12.86 -3.96 -21.71
N ALA A 268 -12.43 -4.60 -22.80
CA ALA A 268 -12.09 -3.91 -24.05
C ALA A 268 -13.35 -3.38 -24.74
N LEU A 269 -14.41 -4.19 -24.80
CA LEU A 269 -15.69 -3.82 -25.42
C LEU A 269 -16.45 -2.75 -24.63
N MET A 270 -16.11 -2.51 -23.36
CA MET A 270 -16.59 -1.36 -22.60
C MET A 270 -16.24 0.00 -23.23
N ALA A 271 -15.27 0.06 -24.15
CA ALA A 271 -15.05 1.23 -24.97
C ALA A 271 -16.30 1.61 -25.79
N VAL A 272 -17.13 0.66 -26.21
CA VAL A 272 -18.34 0.91 -27.02
C VAL A 272 -19.37 1.78 -26.26
N PRO A 273 -19.91 1.38 -25.10
CA PRO A 273 -20.86 2.20 -24.37
C PRO A 273 -20.26 3.55 -23.92
N VAL A 274 -18.97 3.58 -23.58
CA VAL A 274 -18.28 4.81 -23.15
C VAL A 274 -18.15 5.81 -24.30
N LEU A 275 -17.66 5.37 -25.46
CA LEU A 275 -17.47 6.23 -26.62
C LEU A 275 -18.81 6.68 -27.21
N THR A 276 -19.82 5.79 -27.26
CA THR A 276 -21.16 6.18 -27.74
C THR A 276 -21.79 7.24 -26.85
N PHE A 277 -21.67 7.12 -25.52
CA PHE A 277 -22.08 8.16 -24.57
C PHE A 277 -21.30 9.46 -24.77
N ALA A 278 -19.97 9.39 -24.78
CA ALA A 278 -19.08 10.55 -24.88
C ALA A 278 -19.34 11.33 -26.17
N VAL A 279 -19.37 10.64 -27.32
CA VAL A 279 -19.64 11.24 -28.63
C VAL A 279 -21.01 11.90 -28.65
N ASN A 280 -22.03 11.26 -28.05
CA ASN A 280 -23.37 11.82 -28.02
C ASN A 280 -23.43 13.14 -27.24
N ILE A 281 -22.79 13.22 -26.07
CA ILE A 281 -22.71 14.46 -25.28
C ILE A 281 -21.84 15.51 -25.98
N LEU A 282 -20.64 15.15 -26.44
CA LEU A 282 -19.72 16.09 -27.08
C LEU A 282 -20.33 16.72 -28.34
N LEU A 283 -20.98 15.92 -29.18
CA LEU A 283 -21.68 16.43 -30.37
C LEU A 283 -22.93 17.24 -30.02
N THR A 284 -23.60 16.97 -28.89
CA THR A 284 -24.68 17.83 -28.38
C THR A 284 -24.17 19.22 -28.00
N THR A 285 -22.94 19.31 -27.50
CA THR A 285 -22.29 20.59 -27.13
C THR A 285 -21.57 21.29 -28.28
N ARG A 286 -21.47 20.66 -29.45
CA ARG A 286 -20.69 21.17 -30.59
C ARG A 286 -21.25 22.53 -31.07
N GLY A 287 -20.36 23.51 -31.18
CA GLY A 287 -20.71 24.86 -31.62
C GLY A 287 -21.47 25.69 -30.58
N VAL A 288 -21.56 25.24 -29.33
CA VAL A 288 -22.11 26.03 -28.22
C VAL A 288 -20.99 26.66 -27.40
N ARG A 289 -21.13 27.94 -27.07
CA ARG A 289 -20.27 28.59 -26.08
C ARG A 289 -20.60 28.03 -24.69
N MET A 290 -19.74 27.15 -24.20
CA MET A 290 -19.90 26.50 -22.91
C MET A 290 -19.88 27.52 -21.75
N PRO A 291 -20.81 27.44 -20.78
CA PRO A 291 -20.90 28.39 -19.67
C PRO A 291 -19.85 28.13 -18.58
N TYR A 292 -18.57 28.04 -18.95
CA TYR A 292 -17.46 27.78 -18.00
C TYR A 292 -17.23 28.90 -16.97
N LYS A 293 -17.97 30.01 -17.02
CA LYS A 293 -18.01 30.97 -15.92
C LYS A 293 -18.84 30.47 -14.73
N ASP A 294 -19.77 29.54 -14.94
CA ASP A 294 -20.51 28.86 -13.87
C ASP A 294 -19.65 27.73 -13.30
N THR A 295 -19.19 27.91 -12.06
CA THR A 295 -18.36 26.93 -11.38
C THR A 295 -19.09 25.61 -11.11
N THR A 296 -20.40 25.64 -10.96
CA THR A 296 -21.24 24.44 -10.87
C THR A 296 -21.12 23.60 -12.14
N PHE A 297 -21.11 24.26 -13.29
CA PHE A 297 -20.93 23.60 -14.58
C PHE A 297 -19.52 23.04 -14.76
N ARG A 298 -18.49 23.71 -14.22
CA ARG A 298 -17.11 23.18 -14.22
C ARG A 298 -17.01 21.84 -13.50
N PHE A 299 -17.63 21.71 -12.32
CA PHE A 299 -17.69 20.43 -11.59
C PHE A 299 -18.37 19.32 -12.41
N ILE A 300 -19.54 19.61 -13.00
CA ILE A 300 -20.28 18.63 -13.82
C ILE A 300 -19.44 18.16 -15.02
N MET A 301 -18.79 19.09 -15.73
CA MET A 301 -17.97 18.77 -16.89
C MET A 301 -16.67 18.07 -16.51
N ALA A 302 -16.03 18.45 -15.40
CA ALA A 302 -14.84 17.76 -14.90
C ALA A 302 -15.15 16.31 -14.57
N GLY A 303 -16.26 16.04 -13.87
CA GLY A 303 -16.72 14.69 -13.60
C GLY A 303 -16.97 13.90 -14.88
N PHE A 304 -17.61 14.52 -15.89
CA PHE A 304 -17.83 13.90 -17.20
C PHE A 304 -16.52 13.54 -17.93
N PHE A 305 -15.53 14.42 -17.96
CA PHE A 305 -14.25 14.13 -18.61
C PHE A 305 -13.41 13.10 -17.84
N MET A 306 -13.42 13.17 -16.51
CA MET A 306 -12.76 12.16 -15.67
C MET A 306 -13.42 10.79 -15.81
N TYR A 307 -14.74 10.71 -16.03
CA TYR A 307 -15.45 9.47 -16.36
C TYR A 307 -14.93 8.84 -17.66
N ILE A 308 -14.77 9.64 -18.72
CA ILE A 308 -14.21 9.16 -19.98
C ILE A 308 -12.78 8.67 -19.76
N GLY A 309 -11.96 9.46 -19.05
CA GLY A 309 -10.58 9.12 -18.74
C GLY A 309 -10.46 7.80 -17.96
N VAL A 310 -11.21 7.65 -16.88
CA VAL A 310 -11.15 6.43 -16.05
C VAL A 310 -11.66 5.21 -16.77
N SER A 311 -12.67 5.35 -17.63
CA SER A 311 -13.21 4.23 -18.40
C SER A 311 -12.19 3.70 -19.42
N LEU A 312 -11.53 4.60 -20.15
CA LEU A 312 -10.45 4.22 -21.08
C LEU A 312 -9.23 3.66 -20.33
N GLN A 313 -8.87 4.28 -19.20
CA GLN A 313 -7.79 3.79 -18.33
C GLN A 313 -8.11 2.39 -17.77
N GLY A 314 -9.38 2.11 -17.45
CA GLY A 314 -9.84 0.80 -16.96
C GLY A 314 -9.73 -0.28 -18.04
N SER A 315 -10.19 0.01 -19.26
CA SER A 315 -10.03 -0.90 -20.41
C SER A 315 -8.55 -1.24 -20.68
N PHE A 316 -7.66 -0.25 -20.54
CA PHE A 316 -6.22 -0.47 -20.68
C PHE A 316 -5.63 -1.34 -19.56
N GLN A 317 -6.01 -1.08 -18.30
CA GLN A 317 -5.57 -1.85 -17.13
C GLN A 317 -6.03 -3.30 -17.14
N ALA A 318 -7.15 -3.59 -17.80
CA ALA A 318 -7.71 -4.92 -17.89
C ALA A 318 -6.99 -5.83 -18.91
N LEU A 319 -6.10 -5.29 -19.76
CA LEU A 319 -5.30 -6.12 -20.65
C LEU A 319 -4.35 -7.01 -19.85
N ARG A 320 -4.20 -8.28 -20.23
CA ARG A 320 -3.44 -9.28 -19.44
C ARG A 320 -2.04 -8.82 -19.03
N THR A 321 -1.28 -8.25 -19.96
CA THR A 321 0.09 -7.76 -19.74
C THR A 321 0.11 -6.52 -18.85
N THR A 322 -0.74 -5.55 -19.15
CA THR A 322 -0.88 -4.33 -18.36
C THR A 322 -1.31 -4.64 -16.92
N ASN A 323 -2.28 -5.54 -16.75
CA ASN A 323 -2.73 -6.01 -15.44
C ASN A 323 -1.59 -6.70 -14.70
N ALA A 324 -0.86 -7.62 -15.34
CA ALA A 324 0.27 -8.31 -14.73
C ALA A 324 1.31 -7.35 -14.15
N TYR A 325 1.53 -6.20 -14.82
CA TYR A 325 2.44 -5.14 -14.39
C TYR A 325 1.84 -4.22 -13.31
N LEU A 326 0.61 -3.71 -13.51
CA LEU A 326 0.03 -2.66 -12.66
C LEU A 326 -0.67 -3.17 -11.39
N HIS A 327 -1.12 -4.43 -11.40
CA HIS A 327 -1.95 -4.99 -10.34
C HIS A 327 -1.22 -5.01 -8.98
N PHE A 328 -2.00 -4.94 -7.89
CA PHE A 328 -1.58 -4.82 -6.49
C PHE A 328 -0.95 -3.50 -6.03
N SER A 329 -0.51 -2.63 -6.92
CA SER A 329 0.12 -1.38 -6.50
C SER A 329 -0.88 -0.29 -6.07
N GLN A 330 -0.37 0.90 -5.76
CA GLN A 330 -1.21 2.10 -5.60
C GLN A 330 -1.83 2.59 -6.92
N TYR A 331 -1.50 2.01 -8.08
CA TYR A 331 -2.06 2.42 -9.36
C TYR A 331 -3.56 2.07 -9.48
N PRO A 332 -4.01 0.82 -9.21
CA PRO A 332 -5.43 0.51 -9.06
C PRO A 332 -6.16 1.39 -8.03
N VAL A 333 -5.49 1.75 -6.93
CA VAL A 333 -6.06 2.67 -5.92
C VAL A 333 -6.28 4.07 -6.52
N ALA A 334 -5.34 4.58 -7.31
CA ALA A 334 -5.48 5.84 -8.04
C ALA A 334 -6.62 5.78 -9.05
N HIS A 335 -6.74 4.69 -9.80
CA HIS A 335 -7.84 4.42 -10.74
C HIS A 335 -9.21 4.47 -10.03
N ALA A 336 -9.35 3.80 -8.88
CA ALA A 336 -10.58 3.81 -8.10
C ALA A 336 -10.95 5.24 -7.64
N HIS A 337 -9.98 6.06 -7.23
CA HIS A 337 -10.23 7.45 -6.86
C HIS A 337 -10.55 8.34 -8.07
N LEU A 338 -10.03 8.04 -9.26
CA LEU A 338 -10.44 8.72 -10.49
C LEU A 338 -11.89 8.45 -10.84
N ALA A 339 -12.38 7.23 -10.60
CA ALA A 339 -13.79 6.89 -10.75
C ALA A 339 -14.65 7.53 -9.66
N LEU A 340 -14.38 7.22 -8.39
CA LEU A 340 -15.24 7.57 -7.27
C LEU A 340 -15.16 9.05 -6.91
N THR A 341 -13.96 9.60 -6.73
CA THR A 341 -13.77 11.01 -6.37
C THR A 341 -13.84 11.88 -7.61
N GLY A 342 -13.01 11.59 -8.62
CA GLY A 342 -12.86 12.41 -9.82
C GLY A 342 -14.14 12.46 -10.66
N ALA A 343 -14.63 11.32 -11.13
CA ALA A 343 -15.80 11.27 -11.99
C ALA A 343 -17.11 11.47 -11.23
N MET A 344 -17.44 10.55 -10.32
CA MET A 344 -18.74 10.54 -9.65
C MET A 344 -18.84 11.63 -8.57
N GLY A 345 -17.77 11.82 -7.78
CA GLY A 345 -17.72 12.83 -6.73
C GLY A 345 -17.87 14.26 -7.26
N PHE A 346 -17.10 14.67 -8.27
CA PHE A 346 -17.26 16.00 -8.88
C PHE A 346 -18.66 16.18 -9.50
N THR A 347 -19.24 15.12 -10.06
CA THR A 347 -20.60 15.15 -10.60
C THR A 347 -21.63 15.36 -9.51
N VAL A 348 -21.56 14.61 -8.41
CA VAL A 348 -22.44 14.76 -7.25
C VAL A 348 -22.32 16.15 -6.66
N VAL A 349 -21.09 16.65 -6.45
CA VAL A 349 -20.84 18.00 -5.94
C VAL A 349 -21.45 19.07 -6.84
N GLY A 350 -21.17 19.01 -8.14
CA GLY A 350 -21.71 19.96 -9.12
C GLY A 350 -23.24 19.93 -9.19
N LEU A 351 -23.83 18.73 -9.21
CA LEU A 351 -25.28 18.60 -9.26
C LEU A 351 -25.95 19.00 -7.95
N ALA A 352 -25.36 18.72 -6.79
CA ALA A 352 -25.87 19.15 -5.49
C ALA A 352 -25.88 20.68 -5.36
N LEU A 353 -24.78 21.34 -5.75
CA LEU A 353 -24.68 22.81 -5.79
C LEU A 353 -25.71 23.45 -6.73
N ARG A 354 -26.13 22.73 -7.78
CA ARG A 354 -27.21 23.19 -8.68
C ARG A 354 -28.60 22.93 -8.11
N LEU A 355 -28.81 21.76 -7.52
CA LEU A 355 -30.14 21.26 -7.17
C LEU A 355 -30.64 21.77 -5.84
N VAL A 356 -29.78 21.87 -4.83
CA VAL A 356 -30.17 22.34 -3.50
C VAL A 356 -30.78 23.75 -3.54
N PRO A 357 -30.19 24.75 -4.21
CA PRO A 357 -30.83 26.07 -4.37
C PRO A 357 -32.23 25.99 -5.00
N LEU A 358 -32.43 25.10 -5.99
CA LEU A 358 -33.70 24.94 -6.70
C LEU A 358 -34.79 24.33 -5.82
N VAL A 359 -34.48 23.27 -5.07
CA VAL A 359 -35.47 22.59 -4.21
C VAL A 359 -35.71 23.37 -2.90
N CYS A 360 -34.72 24.11 -2.42
CA CYS A 360 -34.86 24.99 -1.27
C CYS A 360 -35.44 26.37 -1.63
N LYS A 361 -35.58 26.68 -2.93
CA LYS A 361 -36.09 27.96 -3.46
C LYS A 361 -35.28 29.16 -2.93
N ARG A 362 -33.96 29.04 -3.01
CA ARG A 362 -32.97 29.97 -2.45
C ARG A 362 -31.84 30.24 -3.43
N GLU A 363 -31.14 31.34 -3.21
CA GLU A 363 -29.85 31.56 -3.87
C GLU A 363 -28.76 30.68 -3.23
N LEU A 364 -27.70 30.40 -3.98
CA LEU A 364 -26.49 29.83 -3.39
C LEU A 364 -25.85 30.86 -2.45
N TRP A 365 -25.50 30.47 -1.22
CA TRP A 365 -25.03 31.39 -0.19
C TRP A 365 -23.81 32.22 -0.60
N ASN A 366 -22.73 31.58 -1.05
CA ASN A 366 -21.50 32.29 -1.39
C ASN A 366 -20.84 31.75 -2.67
N ARG A 367 -20.86 32.57 -3.73
CA ARG A 367 -20.24 32.24 -5.02
C ARG A 367 -18.71 32.32 -5.00
N LYS A 368 -18.12 33.24 -4.25
CA LYS A 368 -16.65 33.33 -4.11
C LYS A 368 -16.09 32.09 -3.42
N LEU A 369 -16.78 31.62 -2.38
CA LEU A 369 -16.42 30.38 -1.69
C LEU A 369 -16.52 29.16 -2.62
N LEU A 370 -17.53 29.13 -3.50
CA LEU A 370 -17.65 28.08 -4.53
C LEU A 370 -16.45 28.10 -5.49
N ASP A 371 -16.01 29.28 -5.93
CA ASP A 371 -14.83 29.40 -6.81
C ASP A 371 -13.54 28.94 -6.13
N ILE A 372 -13.36 29.25 -4.84
CA ILE A 372 -12.24 28.74 -4.04
C ILE A 372 -12.32 27.21 -3.92
N THR A 373 -13.52 26.69 -3.60
CA THR A 373 -13.77 25.25 -3.47
C THR A 373 -13.38 24.51 -4.74
N TRP A 374 -13.69 25.05 -5.91
CA TRP A 374 -13.31 24.48 -7.20
C TRP A 374 -11.79 24.35 -7.37
N TRP A 375 -11.05 25.43 -7.12
CA TRP A 375 -9.59 25.41 -7.30
C TRP A 375 -8.90 24.49 -6.30
N VAL A 376 -9.33 24.52 -5.04
CA VAL A 376 -8.81 23.61 -4.01
C VAL A 376 -9.12 22.15 -4.36
N ALA A 377 -10.35 21.86 -4.83
CA ALA A 377 -10.76 20.51 -5.20
C ALA A 377 -9.95 19.97 -6.39
N ILE A 378 -9.85 20.72 -7.49
CA ILE A 378 -9.19 20.23 -8.71
C ILE A 378 -7.68 20.09 -8.52
N THR A 379 -7.02 21.07 -7.90
CA THR A 379 -5.58 21.01 -7.64
C THR A 379 -5.26 19.93 -6.62
N GLY A 380 -6.07 19.82 -5.56
CA GLY A 380 -5.96 18.76 -4.56
C GLY A 380 -6.08 17.38 -5.19
N PHE A 381 -7.12 17.17 -6.00
CA PHE A 381 -7.37 15.90 -6.67
C PHE A 381 -6.26 15.52 -7.66
N ILE A 382 -5.79 16.45 -8.49
CA ILE A 382 -4.68 16.18 -9.44
C ILE A 382 -3.40 15.80 -8.68
N THR A 383 -3.07 16.53 -7.61
CA THR A 383 -1.89 16.25 -6.78
C THR A 383 -2.00 14.88 -6.13
N PHE A 384 -3.16 14.59 -5.53
CA PHE A 384 -3.47 13.33 -4.87
C PHE A 384 -3.40 12.13 -5.84
N PHE A 385 -4.05 12.24 -7.00
CA PHE A 385 -4.05 11.22 -8.04
C PHE A 385 -2.65 10.96 -8.59
N THR A 386 -1.87 12.02 -8.81
CA THR A 386 -0.48 11.92 -9.29
C THR A 386 0.40 11.21 -8.26
N GLY A 387 0.31 11.57 -6.98
CA GLY A 387 1.08 10.93 -5.91
C GLY A 387 0.85 9.42 -5.83
N MET A 388 -0.40 8.97 -5.89
CA MET A 388 -0.73 7.53 -5.89
C MET A 388 -0.29 6.82 -7.18
N THR A 389 -0.49 7.47 -8.33
CA THR A 389 -0.08 6.90 -9.62
C THR A 389 1.43 6.66 -9.65
N LEU A 390 2.22 7.64 -9.21
CA LEU A 390 3.68 7.52 -9.13
C LEU A 390 4.11 6.48 -8.09
N ALA A 391 3.50 6.47 -6.89
CA ALA A 391 3.77 5.43 -5.89
C ALA A 391 3.55 4.02 -6.47
N GLY A 392 2.47 3.85 -7.25
CA GLY A 392 2.14 2.59 -7.89
C GLY A 392 3.16 2.21 -8.96
N LEU A 393 3.52 3.13 -9.85
CA LEU A 393 4.48 2.88 -10.92
C LEU A 393 5.89 2.55 -10.39
N VAL A 394 6.35 3.25 -9.35
CA VAL A 394 7.63 2.98 -8.70
C VAL A 394 7.63 1.59 -8.06
N ALA A 395 6.55 1.23 -7.35
CA ALA A 395 6.42 -0.10 -6.76
C ALA A 395 6.40 -1.21 -7.82
N ASN A 396 5.61 -1.04 -8.88
CA ASN A 396 5.53 -1.99 -9.99
C ASN A 396 6.86 -2.17 -10.70
N ALA A 397 7.59 -1.07 -10.96
CA ALA A 397 8.89 -1.14 -11.59
C ALA A 397 9.87 -1.96 -10.73
N ALA A 398 9.88 -1.77 -9.41
CA ALA A 398 10.71 -2.56 -8.51
C ALA A 398 10.34 -4.05 -8.55
N TRP A 399 9.05 -4.36 -8.43
CA TRP A 399 8.56 -5.75 -8.43
C TRP A 399 8.78 -6.46 -9.77
N TRP A 400 8.65 -5.75 -10.89
CA TRP A 400 8.94 -6.28 -12.22
C TRP A 400 10.42 -6.67 -12.36
N ASN A 401 11.31 -5.90 -11.73
CA ASN A 401 12.74 -6.20 -11.58
C ASN A 401 13.04 -7.20 -10.44
N GLN A 402 12.04 -7.93 -9.94
CA GLN A 402 12.17 -8.97 -8.92
C GLN A 402 12.65 -8.47 -7.55
N ILE A 403 12.50 -7.17 -7.27
CA ILE A 403 12.72 -6.60 -5.94
C ILE A 403 11.47 -6.86 -5.09
N GLN A 404 11.66 -7.41 -3.90
CA GLN A 404 10.56 -7.74 -2.99
C GLN A 404 9.90 -6.49 -2.38
N VAL A 405 8.67 -6.66 -1.87
CA VAL A 405 7.88 -5.53 -1.33
C VAL A 405 8.59 -4.76 -0.22
N VAL A 406 9.21 -5.46 0.74
CA VAL A 406 9.86 -4.82 1.90
C VAL A 406 11.02 -3.90 1.49
N PRO A 407 11.96 -4.32 0.61
CA PRO A 407 12.97 -3.44 0.03
C PRO A 407 12.43 -2.25 -0.80
N THR A 408 11.21 -2.34 -1.34
CA THR A 408 10.60 -1.25 -2.13
C THR A 408 10.03 -0.15 -1.24
N LEU A 409 9.61 -0.45 -0.01
CA LEU A 409 8.97 0.51 0.90
C LEU A 409 9.74 1.83 1.09
N PRO A 410 11.08 1.85 1.25
CA PRO A 410 11.86 3.09 1.40
C PRO A 410 11.80 4.04 0.21
N LEU A 411 11.36 3.59 -0.98
CA LEU A 411 11.25 4.41 -2.20
C LEU A 411 9.92 5.19 -2.27
N LEU A 412 8.94 4.80 -1.46
CA LEU A 412 7.58 5.33 -1.51
C LEU A 412 7.26 6.57 -0.65
N PRO A 413 8.03 6.97 0.40
CA PRO A 413 7.63 8.05 1.31
C PRO A 413 7.32 9.38 0.62
N VAL A 414 8.12 9.79 -0.36
CA VAL A 414 7.89 11.06 -1.09
C VAL A 414 6.55 11.05 -1.83
N HIS A 415 6.18 9.90 -2.40
CA HIS A 415 4.94 9.74 -3.14
C HIS A 415 3.72 9.70 -2.19
N PHE A 416 3.87 9.06 -1.02
CA PHE A 416 2.86 9.09 0.03
C PHE A 416 2.69 10.49 0.64
N PHE A 417 3.76 11.28 0.70
CA PHE A 417 3.68 12.69 1.12
C PHE A 417 2.86 13.52 0.13
N ILE A 418 3.13 13.40 -1.17
CA ILE A 418 2.35 14.07 -2.23
C ILE A 418 0.86 13.66 -2.14
N ARG A 419 0.59 12.36 -1.95
CA ARG A 419 -0.76 11.84 -1.70
C ARG A 419 -1.39 12.53 -0.48
N ALA A 420 -0.70 12.60 0.66
CA ALA A 420 -1.26 13.22 1.85
C ALA A 420 -1.58 14.70 1.64
N VAL A 421 -0.67 15.48 1.03
CA VAL A 421 -0.90 16.91 0.72
C VAL A 421 -2.12 17.11 -0.18
N GLY A 422 -2.19 16.38 -1.30
CA GLY A 422 -3.33 16.46 -2.21
C GLY A 422 -4.64 16.01 -1.53
N GLY A 423 -4.59 14.95 -0.72
CA GLY A 423 -5.72 14.46 0.06
C GLY A 423 -6.23 15.49 1.08
N GLY A 424 -5.33 16.19 1.78
CA GLY A 424 -5.70 17.27 2.70
C GLY A 424 -6.40 18.44 2.01
N MET A 425 -5.99 18.76 0.77
CA MET A 425 -6.70 19.75 -0.06
C MET A 425 -8.09 19.25 -0.46
N VAL A 426 -8.25 17.98 -0.85
CA VAL A 426 -9.56 17.39 -1.16
C VAL A 426 -10.49 17.44 0.06
N VAL A 427 -10.00 17.09 1.25
CA VAL A 427 -10.76 17.23 2.50
C VAL A 427 -11.17 18.68 2.75
N THR A 428 -10.23 19.61 2.58
CA THR A 428 -10.52 21.05 2.72
C THR A 428 -11.65 21.47 1.77
N ALA A 429 -11.60 21.07 0.50
CA ALA A 429 -12.67 21.33 -0.44
C ALA A 429 -14.00 20.69 -0.03
N ALA A 430 -13.99 19.48 0.54
CA ALA A 430 -15.20 18.82 1.05
C ALA A 430 -15.86 19.63 2.17
N TYR A 431 -15.08 20.18 3.11
CA TYR A 431 -15.60 21.08 4.14
C TYR A 431 -16.12 22.40 3.58
N LEU A 432 -15.42 23.03 2.63
CA LEU A 432 -15.87 24.29 2.01
C LEU A 432 -17.18 24.09 1.24
N PHE A 433 -17.30 23.00 0.48
CA PHE A 433 -18.54 22.59 -0.17
C PHE A 433 -19.65 22.35 0.86
N GLY A 434 -19.36 21.56 1.89
CA GLY A 434 -20.30 21.19 2.95
C GLY A 434 -20.87 22.43 3.63
N PHE A 435 -20.00 23.37 4.01
CA PHE A 435 -20.37 24.62 4.63
C PHE A 435 -21.22 25.51 3.71
N ASN A 436 -20.84 25.67 2.45
CA ASN A 436 -21.58 26.51 1.50
C ASN A 436 -23.01 25.97 1.26
N LEU A 437 -23.15 24.66 1.09
CA LEU A 437 -24.46 24.04 0.88
C LEU A 437 -25.30 24.04 2.15
N PHE A 438 -24.69 23.77 3.32
CA PHE A 438 -25.37 23.84 4.61
C PHE A 438 -25.97 25.24 4.86
N MET A 439 -25.19 26.30 4.67
CA MET A 439 -25.68 27.68 4.77
C MET A 439 -26.79 27.98 3.76
N THR A 440 -26.70 27.44 2.55
CA THR A 440 -27.75 27.57 1.53
C THR A 440 -29.07 26.90 1.96
N MET A 441 -29.02 25.81 2.71
CA MET A 441 -30.20 25.09 3.20
C MET A 441 -30.87 25.77 4.40
N LEU A 442 -30.15 26.59 5.16
CA LEU A 442 -30.67 27.25 6.36
C LEU A 442 -31.58 28.44 6.04
N PRO A 443 -32.67 28.64 6.81
CA PRO A 443 -33.67 29.70 6.56
C PRO A 443 -33.11 31.13 6.49
N PHE A 444 -32.08 31.41 7.27
CA PHE A 444 -31.42 32.73 7.38
C PHE A 444 -30.13 32.80 6.58
N GLY A 445 -29.67 31.66 6.04
CA GLY A 445 -28.34 31.53 5.48
C GLY A 445 -28.22 32.02 4.04
N ALA A 446 -29.30 32.11 3.26
CA ALA A 446 -29.28 32.66 1.91
C ALA A 446 -30.57 33.42 1.59
N ALA A 447 -30.49 34.41 0.70
CA ALA A 447 -31.65 35.16 0.25
C ALA A 447 -32.68 34.22 -0.42
N ALA A 448 -33.96 34.48 -0.17
CA ALA A 448 -35.03 33.82 -0.92
C ALA A 448 -34.93 34.25 -2.38
N HIS A 449 -34.74 33.30 -3.30
CA HIS A 449 -34.80 33.60 -4.72
C HIS A 449 -36.27 33.49 -5.13
N PRO A 450 -36.93 34.56 -5.61
CA PRO A 450 -38.21 34.40 -6.27
C PRO A 450 -38.00 33.48 -7.47
N ILE A 451 -38.84 32.45 -7.59
CA ILE A 451 -38.79 31.49 -8.69
C ILE A 451 -38.86 32.31 -9.98
N ALA A 452 -37.75 32.40 -10.73
CA ALA A 452 -37.86 32.67 -12.16
C ALA A 452 -38.64 31.47 -12.71
N THR A 453 -39.94 31.66 -12.94
CA THR A 453 -40.78 30.75 -13.69
C THR A 453 -40.01 30.47 -14.97
N GLY A 454 -39.42 29.28 -15.07
CA GLY A 454 -38.62 28.94 -16.24
C GLY A 454 -39.50 29.16 -17.46
N GLU A 455 -39.10 30.11 -18.31
CA GLU A 455 -39.70 30.24 -19.64
C GLU A 455 -39.74 28.84 -20.26
N PRO A 456 -40.88 28.44 -20.86
CA PRO A 456 -40.93 27.24 -21.66
C PRO A 456 -39.81 27.36 -22.69
N LEU A 457 -38.83 26.47 -22.64
CA LEU A 457 -37.84 26.39 -23.71
C LEU A 457 -38.60 25.90 -24.93
N GLU A 458 -39.03 26.82 -25.80
CA GLU A 458 -39.33 26.51 -27.18
C GLU A 458 -38.09 25.87 -27.77
N ALA A 459 -38.12 24.55 -27.88
CA ALA A 459 -37.12 23.83 -28.65
C ALA A 459 -37.25 24.33 -30.08
N LYS A 460 -36.29 25.13 -30.56
CA LYS A 460 -36.13 25.35 -32.00
C LYS A 460 -36.07 23.98 -32.65
N ARG A 461 -37.14 23.62 -33.39
CA ARG A 461 -37.20 22.40 -34.20
C ARG A 461 -35.94 22.39 -35.06
N THR A 462 -35.17 21.32 -34.96
CA THR A 462 -34.04 21.15 -35.87
C THR A 462 -34.62 20.86 -37.25
N ASP A 463 -34.24 21.62 -38.28
CA ASP A 463 -34.66 21.38 -39.67
C ASP A 463 -34.08 20.08 -40.28
N ARG A 464 -33.25 19.37 -39.50
CA ARG A 464 -32.70 18.07 -39.88
C ARG A 464 -33.79 17.01 -39.82
N LYS A 465 -34.34 16.64 -40.98
CA LYS A 465 -35.24 15.49 -41.14
C LYS A 465 -34.57 14.23 -40.58
N ALA A 466 -35.17 13.61 -39.56
CA ALA A 466 -34.76 12.29 -39.11
C ALA A 466 -34.96 11.30 -40.27
N SER A 467 -34.01 10.37 -40.48
CA SER A 467 -34.18 9.33 -41.50
C SER A 467 -35.41 8.46 -41.16
N ALA A 468 -36.02 7.82 -42.17
CA ALA A 468 -37.18 6.94 -41.97
C ALA A 468 -36.90 5.81 -40.94
N PHE A 469 -35.65 5.37 -40.86
CA PHE A 469 -35.19 4.40 -39.85
C PHE A 469 -35.15 5.01 -38.44
N GLN A 470 -34.68 6.26 -38.31
CA GLN A 470 -34.57 6.96 -37.04
C GLN A 470 -35.95 7.33 -36.46
N SER A 471 -36.91 7.72 -37.30
CA SER A 471 -38.28 8.00 -36.85
C SER A 471 -39.01 6.73 -36.41
N ARG A 472 -38.84 5.61 -37.12
CA ARG A 472 -39.45 4.31 -36.77
C ARG A 472 -38.89 3.74 -35.47
N SER A 473 -37.57 3.77 -35.28
CA SER A 473 -36.95 3.32 -34.01
C SER A 473 -37.37 4.15 -32.78
N GLN A 474 -37.69 5.43 -32.95
CA GLN A 474 -38.21 6.29 -31.87
C GLN A 474 -39.70 6.07 -31.57
N GLN A 475 -40.44 5.39 -32.45
CA GLN A 475 -41.87 5.14 -32.30
C GLN A 475 -42.16 3.72 -31.78
N GLU A 476 -41.32 2.73 -32.12
CA GLU A 476 -41.53 1.33 -31.74
C GLU A 476 -40.85 0.91 -30.41
N LEU A 477 -39.93 1.72 -29.87
CA LEU A 477 -39.22 1.38 -28.62
C LEU A 477 -40.13 1.60 -27.39
N SER A 478 -40.66 0.50 -26.85
CA SER A 478 -41.52 0.50 -25.66
C SER A 478 -40.75 0.12 -24.40
N LEU A 479 -41.22 0.58 -23.23
CA LEU A 479 -40.62 0.22 -21.93
C LEU A 479 -40.46 -1.30 -21.73
N PRO A 480 -41.42 -2.16 -22.12
CA PRO A 480 -41.24 -3.61 -22.08
C PRO A 480 -40.03 -4.11 -22.87
N ILE A 481 -39.75 -3.58 -24.05
CA ILE A 481 -38.58 -3.98 -24.86
C ILE A 481 -37.28 -3.64 -24.14
N ILE A 482 -37.21 -2.45 -23.53
CA ILE A 482 -36.04 -2.00 -22.78
C ILE A 482 -35.80 -2.88 -21.55
N LEU A 483 -36.87 -3.15 -20.78
CA LEU A 483 -36.78 -3.98 -19.59
C LEU A 483 -36.48 -5.44 -19.91
N VAL A 484 -37.19 -6.04 -20.87
CA VAL A 484 -37.01 -7.45 -21.27
C VAL A 484 -35.66 -7.64 -21.97
N GLY A 485 -35.28 -6.78 -22.91
CA GLY A 485 -33.98 -6.86 -23.56
C GLY A 485 -32.83 -6.65 -22.58
N GLY A 486 -32.95 -5.64 -21.70
CA GLY A 486 -31.96 -5.32 -20.69
C GLY A 486 -31.79 -6.43 -19.66
N ILE A 487 -32.89 -6.99 -19.13
CA ILE A 487 -32.83 -8.09 -18.17
C ILE A 487 -32.32 -9.38 -18.83
N SER A 488 -32.73 -9.69 -20.06
CA SER A 488 -32.26 -10.90 -20.75
C SER A 488 -30.75 -10.88 -20.97
N LEU A 489 -30.19 -9.76 -21.42
CA LEU A 489 -28.73 -9.61 -21.60
C LEU A 489 -27.99 -9.66 -20.25
N PHE A 490 -28.51 -8.97 -19.25
CA PHE A 490 -27.97 -8.98 -17.89
C PHE A 490 -27.98 -10.39 -17.28
N SER A 491 -29.10 -11.12 -17.39
CA SER A 491 -29.26 -12.47 -16.85
C SER A 491 -28.40 -13.48 -17.60
N LEU A 492 -28.29 -13.37 -18.93
CA LEU A 492 -27.39 -14.20 -19.72
C LEU A 492 -25.94 -14.04 -19.25
N MET A 493 -25.48 -12.78 -19.12
CA MET A 493 -24.11 -12.52 -18.68
C MET A 493 -23.89 -12.94 -17.23
N THR A 494 -24.84 -12.63 -16.34
CA THR A 494 -24.78 -13.07 -14.93
C THR A 494 -24.72 -14.59 -14.82
N PHE A 495 -25.51 -15.32 -15.60
CA PHE A 495 -25.41 -16.78 -15.64
C PHE A 495 -24.04 -17.24 -16.13
N MET A 496 -23.47 -16.58 -17.14
CA MET A 496 -22.15 -16.93 -17.66
C MET A 496 -21.02 -16.68 -16.65
N VAL A 497 -21.02 -15.57 -15.92
CA VAL A 497 -19.91 -15.20 -15.02
C VAL A 497 -20.09 -15.66 -13.58
N VAL A 498 -21.32 -15.90 -13.13
CA VAL A 498 -21.63 -16.36 -11.78
C VAL A 498 -22.14 -17.80 -11.78
N GLY A 499 -23.17 -18.08 -12.60
CA GLY A 499 -23.85 -19.37 -12.63
C GLY A 499 -22.96 -20.52 -13.11
N MET A 500 -22.31 -20.36 -14.27
CA MET A 500 -21.42 -21.37 -14.83
C MET A 500 -20.22 -21.66 -13.93
N PRO A 501 -19.44 -20.67 -13.44
CA PRO A 501 -18.32 -20.96 -12.54
C PRO A 501 -18.76 -21.66 -11.25
N TYR A 502 -19.94 -21.34 -10.72
CA TYR A 502 -20.48 -22.03 -9.54
C TYR A 502 -20.77 -23.51 -9.84
N MET A 503 -21.34 -23.82 -11.00
CA MET A 503 -21.63 -25.19 -11.43
C MET A 503 -20.37 -26.01 -11.75
N PHE A 504 -19.31 -25.35 -12.21
CA PHE A 504 -18.03 -25.99 -12.61
C PHE A 504 -16.90 -25.71 -11.63
N ALA A 505 -17.22 -25.33 -10.38
CA ALA A 505 -16.22 -25.04 -9.36
C ALA A 505 -15.37 -26.30 -9.05
N PRO A 506 -14.07 -26.16 -8.77
CA PRO A 506 -13.22 -27.29 -8.40
C PRO A 506 -13.76 -28.02 -7.16
N THR A 507 -13.78 -29.35 -7.21
CA THR A 507 -14.30 -30.21 -6.13
C THR A 507 -13.20 -30.80 -5.25
N GLU A 508 -11.93 -30.56 -5.55
CA GLU A 508 -10.79 -31.17 -4.86
C GLU A 508 -9.88 -30.11 -4.24
N ALA A 509 -9.41 -30.43 -3.03
CA ALA A 509 -8.44 -29.63 -2.30
C ALA A 509 -7.02 -29.91 -2.82
N SER A 510 -6.18 -28.88 -2.95
CA SER A 510 -4.77 -29.09 -3.25
C SER A 510 -4.01 -29.59 -2.01
N PRO A 511 -2.79 -30.13 -2.15
CA PRO A 511 -1.95 -30.51 -1.00
C PRO A 511 -1.62 -29.34 -0.04
N ARG A 512 -1.78 -28.08 -0.50
CA ARG A 512 -1.54 -26.88 0.32
C ARG A 512 -2.81 -26.37 1.00
N ALA A 513 -3.98 -26.91 0.67
CA ALA A 513 -5.23 -26.50 1.29
C ALA A 513 -5.21 -26.87 2.79
N VAL A 514 -5.42 -25.88 3.65
CA VAL A 514 -5.40 -26.10 5.10
C VAL A 514 -6.81 -26.04 5.67
N LYS A 515 -7.19 -27.09 6.39
CA LYS A 515 -8.39 -27.09 7.23
C LYS A 515 -8.03 -26.58 8.63
N LEU A 516 -8.59 -25.44 9.02
CA LEU A 516 -8.27 -24.77 10.27
C LEU A 516 -8.91 -25.48 11.48
N ASN A 517 -8.16 -25.59 12.57
CA ASN A 517 -8.71 -25.93 13.89
C ASN A 517 -9.35 -24.71 14.58
N ALA A 518 -9.91 -24.88 15.78
CA ALA A 518 -10.62 -23.80 16.47
C ALA A 518 -9.73 -22.57 16.80
N LEU A 519 -8.46 -22.78 17.14
CA LEU A 519 -7.53 -21.70 17.44
C LEU A 519 -7.14 -20.93 16.16
N GLU A 520 -6.85 -21.68 15.10
CA GLU A 520 -6.50 -21.13 13.78
C GLU A 520 -7.69 -20.40 13.14
N GLN A 521 -8.91 -20.91 13.31
CA GLN A 521 -10.14 -20.24 12.86
C GLN A 521 -10.34 -18.90 13.59
N LYS A 522 -10.13 -18.88 14.92
CA LYS A 522 -10.12 -17.63 15.70
C LYS A 522 -9.04 -16.66 15.19
N GLY A 523 -7.89 -17.18 14.78
CA GLY A 523 -6.81 -16.39 14.16
C GLY A 523 -7.19 -15.79 12.81
N MET A 524 -7.84 -16.57 11.95
CA MET A 524 -8.38 -16.10 10.66
C MET A 524 -9.43 -15.00 10.88
N ASP A 525 -10.28 -15.14 11.90
CA ASP A 525 -11.26 -14.11 12.28
C ASP A 525 -10.58 -12.82 12.74
N GLU A 526 -9.49 -12.90 13.51
CA GLU A 526 -8.71 -11.71 13.88
C GLU A 526 -7.99 -11.09 12.69
N TYR A 527 -7.50 -11.91 11.75
CA TYR A 527 -6.92 -11.44 10.48
C TYR A 527 -7.94 -10.65 9.64
N ARG A 528 -9.17 -11.17 9.53
CA ARG A 528 -10.30 -10.52 8.85
C ARG A 528 -10.74 -9.26 9.58
N ARG A 529 -11.01 -9.36 10.89
CA ARG A 529 -11.49 -8.28 11.76
C ARG A 529 -10.58 -7.05 11.76
N ASN A 530 -9.28 -7.25 11.64
CA ASN A 530 -8.30 -6.18 11.62
C ASN A 530 -7.86 -5.79 10.20
N GLY A 531 -8.51 -6.32 9.16
CA GLY A 531 -8.32 -5.91 7.77
C GLY A 531 -6.91 -6.18 7.23
N CYS A 532 -6.23 -7.22 7.71
CA CYS A 532 -4.85 -7.51 7.33
C CYS A 532 -4.70 -7.80 5.81
N PHE A 533 -5.75 -8.35 5.19
CA PHE A 533 -5.81 -8.67 3.76
C PHE A 533 -5.75 -7.45 2.83
N TYR A 534 -6.02 -6.24 3.32
CA TYR A 534 -5.85 -5.01 2.54
C TYR A 534 -4.39 -4.65 2.28
N CYS A 535 -3.47 -5.18 3.08
CA CYS A 535 -2.04 -4.99 2.90
C CYS A 535 -1.33 -6.27 2.46
N HIS A 536 -1.82 -7.43 2.92
CA HIS A 536 -1.21 -8.75 2.71
C HIS A 536 -2.16 -9.66 1.93
N SER A 537 -1.96 -9.78 0.62
CA SER A 537 -2.68 -10.78 -0.16
C SER A 537 -2.28 -12.21 0.26
N GLN A 538 -3.16 -13.18 -0.01
CA GLN A 538 -2.89 -14.59 0.23
C GLN A 538 -2.72 -15.41 -1.06
N PHE A 539 -2.43 -14.76 -2.18
CA PHE A 539 -2.09 -15.47 -3.41
C PHE A 539 -0.74 -15.05 -3.99
N VAL A 540 -0.08 -16.03 -4.61
CA VAL A 540 1.18 -15.88 -5.32
C VAL A 540 0.91 -15.96 -6.82
N ARG A 541 1.35 -14.93 -7.54
CA ARG A 541 1.20 -14.85 -9.01
C ARG A 541 2.28 -15.66 -9.70
N THR A 542 2.04 -16.04 -10.95
CA THR A 542 3.04 -16.72 -11.80
C THR A 542 4.35 -15.94 -11.96
N GLN A 543 4.27 -14.61 -12.02
CA GLN A 543 5.42 -13.70 -12.14
C GLN A 543 6.10 -13.38 -10.80
N ASP A 544 5.47 -13.73 -9.68
CA ASP A 544 5.99 -13.52 -8.33
C ASP A 544 6.75 -14.79 -7.85
N TRP A 545 7.49 -15.46 -8.73
CA TRP A 545 8.12 -16.76 -8.43
C TRP A 545 9.09 -16.72 -7.24
N ALA A 546 9.66 -15.54 -6.95
CA ALA A 546 10.61 -15.34 -5.86
C ALA A 546 9.97 -15.35 -4.45
N VAL A 547 8.63 -15.25 -4.31
CA VAL A 547 7.95 -15.32 -3.00
C VAL A 547 7.33 -16.68 -2.68
N GLY A 548 7.19 -17.55 -3.67
CA GLY A 548 6.59 -18.86 -3.49
C GLY A 548 6.16 -19.49 -4.81
N THR A 549 5.59 -20.68 -4.69
CA THR A 549 5.00 -21.40 -5.83
C THR A 549 3.70 -20.71 -6.25
N PRO A 550 3.38 -20.62 -7.56
CA PRO A 550 2.10 -20.05 -8.00
C PRO A 550 0.90 -20.70 -7.27
N SER A 551 -0.06 -19.88 -6.87
CA SER A 551 -1.28 -20.37 -6.21
C SER A 551 -2.17 -21.11 -7.20
N GLU A 552 -2.85 -22.14 -6.72
CA GLU A 552 -3.82 -22.95 -7.46
C GLU A 552 -5.22 -22.80 -6.85
N ALA A 553 -6.25 -23.13 -7.62
CA ALA A 553 -7.64 -22.97 -7.15
C ALA A 553 -7.92 -23.83 -5.91
N GLY A 554 -7.35 -25.05 -5.87
CA GLY A 554 -7.48 -25.98 -4.76
C GLY A 554 -6.84 -25.51 -3.45
N ASP A 555 -5.90 -24.56 -3.48
CA ASP A 555 -5.27 -24.04 -2.24
C ASP A 555 -6.29 -23.35 -1.33
N PHE A 556 -7.33 -22.76 -1.93
CA PHE A 556 -8.34 -21.98 -1.22
C PHE A 556 -9.57 -22.82 -0.84
N PHE A 557 -9.57 -24.13 -1.08
CA PHE A 557 -10.76 -24.99 -0.95
C PHE A 557 -11.51 -24.84 0.39
N TYR A 558 -10.78 -24.67 1.49
CA TYR A 558 -11.35 -24.46 2.83
C TYR A 558 -11.46 -22.98 3.26
N SER A 559 -11.05 -22.03 2.42
CA SER A 559 -11.07 -20.60 2.75
C SER A 559 -12.47 -20.00 2.63
N VAL A 560 -12.96 -19.37 3.71
CA VAL A 560 -14.27 -18.71 3.77
C VAL A 560 -14.22 -17.43 4.64
N PRO A 561 -14.17 -16.22 4.06
CA PRO A 561 -13.91 -15.94 2.64
C PRO A 561 -12.46 -16.26 2.27
N ASN A 562 -12.14 -16.18 0.97
CA ASN A 562 -10.74 -16.11 0.55
C ASN A 562 -10.20 -14.68 0.71
N PHE A 563 -8.88 -14.53 0.85
CA PHE A 563 -8.20 -13.23 0.97
C PHE A 563 -7.26 -12.98 -0.21
N LEU A 564 -7.80 -13.10 -1.43
CA LEU A 564 -7.00 -12.84 -2.63
C LEU A 564 -6.53 -11.37 -2.66
N GLY A 565 -7.40 -10.41 -2.33
CA GLY A 565 -7.07 -8.98 -2.27
C GLY A 565 -6.70 -8.37 -3.63
N THR A 566 -6.70 -7.04 -3.73
CA THR A 566 -6.36 -6.30 -4.97
C THR A 566 -5.25 -5.26 -4.82
N GLU A 567 -4.69 -5.17 -3.62
CA GLU A 567 -3.61 -4.25 -3.25
C GLU A 567 -2.57 -5.01 -2.42
N ARG A 568 -1.31 -4.59 -2.53
CA ARG A 568 -0.17 -5.12 -1.78
C ARG A 568 0.66 -3.96 -1.26
N THR A 569 0.62 -3.76 0.06
CA THR A 569 1.51 -2.84 0.77
C THR A 569 2.55 -3.61 1.59
N GLY A 570 2.22 -4.82 2.05
CA GLY A 570 3.15 -5.77 2.65
C GLY A 570 3.36 -7.00 1.76
N PRO A 571 4.29 -7.91 2.04
CA PRO A 571 4.46 -9.14 1.26
C PRO A 571 3.17 -9.99 1.26
N THR A 572 2.97 -10.78 0.21
CA THR A 572 1.92 -11.83 0.21
C THR A 572 2.25 -12.84 1.30
N ILE A 573 1.26 -13.20 2.10
CA ILE A 573 1.47 -14.09 3.25
C ILE A 573 1.04 -15.53 2.99
N GLY A 574 0.37 -15.80 1.87
CA GLY A 574 -0.29 -17.09 1.61
C GLY A 574 0.63 -18.31 1.54
N GLN A 575 1.96 -18.12 1.48
CA GLN A 575 2.95 -19.19 1.49
C GLN A 575 4.23 -18.88 2.28
N ILE A 576 4.21 -17.83 3.12
CA ILE A 576 5.36 -17.50 3.98
C ILE A 576 5.06 -17.69 5.47
N GLY A 577 3.84 -18.13 5.79
CA GLY A 577 3.48 -18.62 7.10
C GLY A 577 4.43 -19.72 7.58
N GLY A 578 4.80 -19.70 8.85
CA GLY A 578 5.69 -20.71 9.44
C GLY A 578 7.18 -20.54 9.12
N LYS A 579 7.57 -19.71 8.12
CA LYS A 579 8.99 -19.47 7.75
C LYS A 579 9.75 -18.56 8.73
N ARG A 580 9.10 -18.13 9.81
CA ARG A 580 9.68 -17.29 10.87
C ARG A 580 9.26 -17.89 12.21
N PRO A 581 10.13 -17.86 13.24
CA PRO A 581 9.76 -18.32 14.58
C PRO A 581 8.51 -17.61 15.10
N THR A 582 7.68 -18.30 15.87
CA THR A 582 6.47 -17.73 16.49
C THR A 582 6.76 -16.43 17.24
N MET A 583 7.89 -16.37 17.95
CA MET A 583 8.32 -15.16 18.66
C MET A 583 8.62 -13.98 17.73
N TRP A 584 9.17 -14.23 16.53
CA TRP A 584 9.36 -13.18 15.53
C TRP A 584 8.02 -12.63 15.06
N ILE A 585 7.03 -13.50 14.81
CA ILE A 585 5.69 -13.10 14.37
C ILE A 585 5.03 -12.23 15.45
N ARG A 586 5.11 -12.65 16.71
CA ARG A 586 4.57 -11.91 17.85
C ARG A 586 5.24 -10.56 18.02
N ASP A 587 6.58 -10.51 17.97
CA ASP A 587 7.33 -9.26 17.99
C ASP A 587 6.98 -8.36 16.80
N HIS A 588 6.72 -8.93 15.62
CA HIS A 588 6.31 -8.17 14.43
C HIS A 588 4.93 -7.55 14.60
N TYR A 589 3.98 -8.19 15.29
CA TYR A 589 2.68 -7.57 15.56
C TYR A 589 2.75 -6.49 16.64
N LEU A 590 3.53 -6.72 17.70
CA LEU A 590 3.66 -5.78 18.82
C LEU A 590 4.49 -4.55 18.43
N ASP A 591 5.59 -4.75 17.70
CA ASP A 591 6.35 -3.67 17.07
C ASP A 591 6.98 -4.11 15.74
N PRO A 592 6.27 -3.90 14.62
CA PRO A 592 6.77 -4.26 13.29
C PRO A 592 8.17 -3.74 12.96
N ARG A 593 8.55 -2.57 13.51
CA ARG A 593 9.84 -1.94 13.25
C ARG A 593 11.00 -2.57 14.01
N LYS A 594 10.73 -3.28 15.12
CA LYS A 594 11.74 -4.02 15.88
C LYS A 594 12.40 -5.10 15.04
N VAL A 595 11.63 -5.76 14.18
CA VAL A 595 12.11 -6.87 13.33
C VAL A 595 12.16 -6.53 11.84
N SER A 596 11.58 -5.40 11.44
CA SER A 596 11.63 -4.88 10.08
C SER A 596 11.66 -3.34 10.12
N PRO A 597 12.85 -2.71 10.25
CA PRO A 597 12.98 -1.27 10.52
C PRO A 597 12.23 -0.33 9.57
N THR A 598 12.04 -0.73 8.31
CA THR A 598 11.35 0.08 7.28
C THR A 598 9.87 -0.28 7.11
N SER A 599 9.28 -1.04 8.05
CA SER A 599 7.90 -1.49 7.97
C SER A 599 6.91 -0.33 8.09
N VAL A 600 5.96 -0.28 7.15
CA VAL A 600 4.80 0.64 7.18
C VAL A 600 3.58 0.00 7.85
N MET A 601 3.73 -1.18 8.45
CA MET A 601 2.65 -1.87 9.14
C MET A 601 2.33 -1.16 10.48
N PRO A 602 1.04 -1.00 10.84
CA PRO A 602 0.65 -0.53 12.17
C PRO A 602 1.03 -1.58 13.23
N ASN A 603 1.25 -1.15 14.47
CA ASN A 603 1.38 -2.10 15.58
C ASN A 603 -0.01 -2.53 16.10
N PHE A 604 -0.05 -3.69 16.75
CA PHE A 604 -1.25 -4.33 17.27
C PHE A 604 -1.15 -4.55 18.79
N LYS A 605 -0.51 -3.63 19.53
CA LYS A 605 -0.30 -3.74 20.99
C LYS A 605 -1.61 -3.80 21.79
N PHE A 606 -2.73 -3.36 21.21
CA PHE A 606 -4.05 -3.42 21.81
C PHE A 606 -4.67 -4.84 21.81
N LEU A 607 -4.12 -5.79 21.05
CA LEU A 607 -4.63 -7.15 21.03
C LEU A 607 -4.28 -7.86 22.34
N ALA A 608 -5.29 -8.51 22.93
CA ALA A 608 -5.06 -9.43 24.04
C ALA A 608 -4.14 -10.57 23.61
N ASP A 609 -3.34 -11.09 24.54
CA ASP A 609 -2.35 -12.12 24.23
C ASP A 609 -2.96 -13.41 23.64
N THR A 610 -4.17 -13.76 24.07
CA THR A 610 -4.94 -14.89 23.52
C THR A 610 -5.36 -14.68 22.06
N ASN A 611 -5.61 -13.43 21.65
CA ASN A 611 -5.95 -13.08 20.27
C ASN A 611 -4.68 -13.01 19.41
N LEU A 612 -3.58 -12.48 19.96
CA LEU A 612 -2.28 -12.49 19.31
C LEU A 612 -1.80 -13.92 19.04
N THR A 613 -1.97 -14.82 20.02
CA THR A 613 -1.63 -16.24 19.87
C THR A 613 -2.47 -16.93 18.80
N ALA A 614 -3.79 -16.68 18.79
CA ALA A 614 -4.66 -17.22 17.74
C ALA A 614 -4.25 -16.70 16.35
N LEU A 615 -3.99 -15.39 16.23
CA LEU A 615 -3.54 -14.78 14.98
C LEU A 615 -2.21 -15.37 14.50
N SER A 616 -1.22 -15.53 15.39
CA SER A 616 0.06 -16.18 15.09
C SER A 616 -0.15 -17.62 14.61
N ALA A 617 -1.00 -18.40 15.28
CA ALA A 617 -1.30 -19.78 14.89
C ALA A 617 -1.88 -19.85 13.47
N TYR A 618 -2.79 -18.94 13.11
CA TYR A 618 -3.31 -18.85 11.73
C TYR A 618 -2.22 -18.45 10.72
N ILE A 619 -1.37 -17.47 11.04
CA ILE A 619 -0.28 -17.11 10.12
C ILE A 619 0.65 -18.30 9.89
N GLU A 620 0.94 -19.10 10.92
CA GLU A 620 1.77 -20.30 10.80
C GLU A 620 1.15 -21.39 9.91
N THR A 621 -0.16 -21.37 9.67
CA THR A 621 -0.79 -22.28 8.70
C THR A 621 -0.65 -21.83 7.24
N LEU A 622 -0.38 -20.55 6.98
CA LEU A 622 -0.31 -19.97 5.62
C LEU A 622 1.04 -20.22 4.93
N GLY A 623 1.63 -21.39 5.18
CA GLY A 623 2.87 -21.84 4.58
C GLY A 623 3.19 -23.25 5.08
N GLY A 624 4.19 -23.89 4.48
CA GLY A 624 4.69 -25.15 5.02
C GLY A 624 5.15 -24.93 6.46
N LYS A 625 4.73 -25.80 7.39
CA LYS A 625 5.28 -25.86 8.76
C LYS A 625 6.73 -26.30 8.68
N ASP A 626 7.59 -25.41 8.23
CA ASP A 626 9.02 -25.56 8.34
C ASP A 626 9.48 -24.58 9.42
N LEU A 627 9.30 -25.03 10.67
CA LEU A 627 9.65 -24.29 11.88
C LEU A 627 11.18 -24.15 12.04
N GLU A 628 11.96 -24.70 11.12
CA GLU A 628 13.40 -24.48 11.06
C GLU A 628 13.69 -23.10 10.45
N PRO A 629 14.36 -22.20 11.20
CA PRO A 629 14.83 -20.91 10.67
C PRO A 629 15.72 -21.05 9.41
N ARG A 630 16.18 -22.27 9.14
CA ARG A 630 17.10 -22.71 8.08
C ARG A 630 16.43 -22.96 6.73
N ALA A 631 15.11 -23.14 6.66
CA ALA A 631 14.39 -23.56 5.45
C ALA A 631 14.04 -22.44 4.44
N PHE A 632 14.29 -21.18 4.80
CA PHE A 632 14.08 -20.05 3.88
C PHE A 632 15.21 -19.90 2.85
N GLN A 633 16.28 -20.69 2.96
CA GLN A 633 17.42 -20.60 2.05
C GLN A 633 17.23 -21.54 0.86
N PRO A 634 17.54 -21.12 -0.37
CA PRO A 634 17.65 -22.08 -1.48
C PRO A 634 18.70 -23.13 -1.11
N ILE A 635 18.42 -24.37 -1.45
CA ILE A 635 19.35 -25.49 -1.23
C ILE A 635 20.65 -25.16 -1.98
N PRO A 636 21.82 -25.18 -1.30
CA PRO A 636 23.08 -24.95 -1.98
C PRO A 636 23.27 -25.99 -3.10
N PRO A 637 23.87 -25.61 -4.25
CA PRO A 637 24.21 -26.57 -5.29
C PRO A 637 25.01 -27.76 -4.73
N GLU A 638 24.89 -28.94 -5.34
CA GLU A 638 25.52 -30.18 -4.86
C GLU A 638 27.02 -30.01 -4.54
N GLN A 639 27.75 -29.26 -5.37
CA GLN A 639 29.17 -28.92 -5.16
C GLN A 639 29.49 -28.24 -3.81
N TYR A 640 28.50 -27.60 -3.19
CA TYR A 640 28.62 -26.90 -1.91
C TYR A 640 27.84 -27.58 -0.78
N ALA A 641 26.92 -28.50 -1.09
CA ALA A 641 25.98 -29.05 -0.11
C ALA A 641 26.67 -29.81 1.04
N SER A 642 27.78 -30.48 0.75
CA SER A 642 28.59 -31.24 1.72
C SER A 642 29.84 -30.49 2.19
N ALA A 643 29.98 -29.20 1.87
CA ALA A 643 31.15 -28.43 2.25
C ALA A 643 31.08 -28.05 3.73
N GLU A 644 32.14 -28.36 4.48
CA GLU A 644 32.28 -28.04 5.90
C GLU A 644 33.46 -27.10 6.11
N ASN A 645 33.34 -26.17 7.07
CA ASN A 645 34.43 -25.25 7.36
C ASN A 645 35.61 -26.02 8.00
N PRO A 646 36.78 -26.08 7.34
CA PRO A 646 37.91 -26.86 7.83
C PRO A 646 38.48 -26.33 9.15
N TYR A 647 38.17 -25.09 9.52
CA TYR A 647 38.63 -24.47 10.76
C TYR A 647 37.67 -24.66 11.93
N ASN A 648 36.50 -25.26 11.73
CA ASN A 648 35.54 -25.52 12.81
C ASN A 648 36.12 -26.32 13.98
N PRO A 649 36.89 -27.42 13.78
CA PRO A 649 37.50 -28.14 14.90
C PRO A 649 38.44 -27.25 15.71
N LEU A 650 39.28 -26.47 15.02
CA LEU A 650 40.23 -25.54 15.65
C LEU A 650 39.49 -24.44 16.43
N MET A 651 38.46 -23.84 15.84
CA MET A 651 37.63 -22.83 16.48
C MET A 651 36.96 -23.38 17.75
N LYS A 652 36.42 -24.60 17.72
CA LYS A 652 35.81 -25.25 18.89
C LYS A 652 36.83 -25.50 20.00
N THR A 653 38.03 -25.98 19.66
CA THR A 653 39.12 -26.21 20.64
C THR A 653 39.53 -24.90 21.33
N VAL A 654 39.71 -23.83 20.57
CA VAL A 654 40.09 -22.53 21.12
C VAL A 654 38.94 -21.92 21.94
N ALA A 655 37.69 -22.01 21.45
CA ALA A 655 36.51 -21.52 22.16
C ALA A 655 36.32 -22.22 23.52
N ALA A 656 36.53 -23.54 23.59
CA ALA A 656 36.39 -24.31 24.84
C ALA A 656 37.42 -23.91 25.91
N SER A 657 38.52 -23.27 25.50
CA SER A 657 39.61 -22.86 26.38
C SER A 657 39.66 -21.34 26.59
N TYR A 658 38.63 -20.60 26.16
CA TYR A 658 38.54 -19.15 26.30
C TYR A 658 37.39 -18.77 27.23
N GLU A 659 37.70 -18.08 28.32
CA GLU A 659 36.71 -17.54 29.24
C GLU A 659 36.41 -16.08 28.88
N ALA A 660 35.21 -15.82 28.37
CA ALA A 660 34.82 -14.51 27.86
C ALA A 660 34.69 -13.45 28.97
N SER A 661 34.37 -13.87 30.21
CA SER A 661 34.16 -12.95 31.34
C SER A 661 35.48 -12.37 31.86
N SER A 662 36.51 -13.21 32.01
CA SER A 662 37.87 -12.81 32.42
C SER A 662 38.77 -12.45 31.23
N GLN A 663 38.34 -12.73 30.00
CA GLN A 663 39.13 -12.57 28.77
C GLN A 663 40.46 -13.35 28.81
N THR A 664 40.45 -14.51 29.45
CA THR A 664 41.62 -15.38 29.63
C THR A 664 41.54 -16.58 28.71
N TYR A 665 42.64 -16.88 28.02
CA TYR A 665 42.80 -18.11 27.25
C TYR A 665 43.70 -19.08 28.01
N SER A 666 43.20 -20.28 28.31
CA SER A 666 43.92 -21.32 29.07
C SER A 666 44.29 -22.54 28.20
N GLY A 667 44.11 -22.46 26.88
CA GLY A 667 44.35 -23.56 25.96
C GLY A 667 45.80 -23.64 25.47
N SER A 668 46.06 -24.56 24.53
CA SER A 668 47.38 -24.72 23.93
C SER A 668 47.82 -23.45 23.18
N ALA A 669 49.08 -23.04 23.38
CA ALA A 669 49.69 -21.93 22.67
C ALA A 669 49.83 -22.18 21.15
N SER A 670 50.02 -23.44 20.73
CA SER A 670 50.06 -23.80 19.31
C SER A 670 48.71 -23.56 18.64
N ASP A 671 47.63 -23.97 19.31
CA ASP A 671 46.27 -23.91 18.78
C ASP A 671 45.77 -22.45 18.77
N GLY A 672 46.10 -21.70 19.83
CA GLY A 672 45.85 -20.26 19.88
C GLY A 672 46.58 -19.51 18.76
N LYS A 673 47.84 -19.84 18.47
CA LYS A 673 48.58 -19.23 17.35
C LYS A 673 47.96 -19.60 16.00
N ALA A 674 47.63 -20.87 15.78
CA ALA A 674 47.03 -21.33 14.54
C ALA A 674 45.66 -20.66 14.28
N TYR A 675 44.81 -20.54 15.31
CA TYR A 675 43.54 -19.85 15.18
C TYR A 675 43.71 -18.35 14.93
N ALA A 676 44.65 -17.70 15.63
CA ALA A 676 44.95 -16.29 15.39
C ALA A 676 45.36 -16.04 13.94
N GLU A 677 46.19 -16.90 13.35
CA GLU A 677 46.58 -16.79 11.93
C GLU A 677 45.38 -16.94 10.97
N VAL A 678 44.47 -17.88 11.25
CA VAL A 678 43.22 -18.07 10.49
C VAL A 678 42.31 -16.85 10.59
N PHE A 679 42.06 -16.42 11.83
CA PHE A 679 41.17 -15.30 12.15
C PHE A 679 41.68 -13.98 11.55
N GLU A 680 42.96 -13.66 11.73
CA GLU A 680 43.55 -12.42 11.24
C GLU A 680 43.58 -12.37 9.70
N ALA A 681 43.91 -13.49 9.04
CA ALA A 681 43.86 -13.57 7.59
C ALA A 681 42.42 -13.41 7.04
N GLY A 682 41.44 -14.02 7.71
CA GLY A 682 40.01 -13.84 7.37
C GLY A 682 39.52 -12.41 7.58
N LYS A 683 39.92 -11.79 8.69
CA LYS A 683 39.63 -10.39 9.02
C LYS A 683 40.17 -9.43 7.96
N ILE A 684 41.44 -9.57 7.57
CA ILE A 684 42.06 -8.75 6.51
C ILE A 684 41.28 -8.90 5.20
N ALA A 685 41.00 -10.14 4.79
CA ALA A 685 40.29 -10.40 3.54
C ALA A 685 38.86 -9.84 3.54
N TYR A 686 38.15 -9.91 4.67
CA TYR A 686 36.83 -9.29 4.86
C TYR A 686 36.90 -7.76 4.74
N ILE A 687 37.92 -7.12 5.30
CA ILE A 687 38.11 -5.66 5.23
C ILE A 687 38.26 -5.19 3.79
N GLU A 688 39.09 -5.88 3.01
CA GLU A 688 39.37 -5.50 1.63
C GLU A 688 38.15 -5.67 0.70
N ARG A 689 37.21 -6.57 1.05
CA ARG A 689 36.19 -7.06 0.08
C ARG A 689 34.75 -6.94 0.55
N CYS A 690 34.48 -7.17 1.83
CA CYS A 690 33.14 -7.26 2.40
C CYS A 690 32.74 -6.03 3.21
N LEU A 691 33.71 -5.34 3.85
CA LEU A 691 33.48 -4.24 4.78
C LEU A 691 32.68 -3.07 4.19
N SER A 692 32.97 -2.70 2.95
CA SER A 692 32.32 -1.57 2.27
C SER A 692 30.79 -1.73 2.20
N CYS A 693 30.30 -2.96 2.11
CA CYS A 693 28.88 -3.31 2.08
C CYS A 693 28.36 -3.75 3.46
N HIS A 694 29.06 -4.67 4.14
CA HIS A 694 28.54 -5.31 5.35
C HIS A 694 28.88 -4.58 6.66
N GLY A 695 29.82 -3.63 6.63
CA GLY A 695 30.28 -2.89 7.81
C GLY A 695 31.19 -3.75 8.70
N CYS A 696 31.88 -3.12 9.65
CA CYS A 696 32.89 -3.78 10.49
C CYS A 696 32.32 -4.81 11.47
N SER A 697 31.02 -4.69 11.78
CA SER A 697 30.26 -5.63 12.61
C SER A 697 29.39 -6.61 11.83
N GLY A 698 29.47 -6.60 10.50
CA GLY A 698 28.64 -7.45 9.65
C GLY A 698 27.15 -7.10 9.64
N ASN A 699 26.72 -5.96 10.21
CA ASN A 699 25.31 -5.61 10.33
C ASN A 699 24.64 -5.09 9.03
N GLY A 700 25.34 -5.11 7.89
CA GLY A 700 24.82 -4.66 6.61
C GLY A 700 24.75 -3.14 6.45
N GLN A 701 25.47 -2.38 7.29
CA GLN A 701 25.50 -0.91 7.27
C GLN A 701 26.84 -0.34 6.81
N GLY A 702 27.55 -1.02 5.90
CA GLY A 702 28.77 -0.47 5.32
C GLY A 702 28.52 0.84 4.56
N PRO A 703 29.57 1.64 4.29
CA PRO A 703 29.50 2.91 3.55
C PRO A 703 28.68 2.83 2.25
N TYR A 704 28.80 1.72 1.52
CA TYR A 704 28.12 1.48 0.26
C TYR A 704 26.72 0.86 0.42
N ALA A 705 26.34 0.41 1.62
CA ALA A 705 25.04 -0.20 1.87
C ALA A 705 23.85 0.72 1.55
N ARG A 706 24.07 2.04 1.64
CA ARG A 706 23.05 3.06 1.39
C ARG A 706 22.89 3.41 -0.09
N THR A 707 23.85 3.05 -0.93
CA THR A 707 23.87 3.40 -2.37
C THR A 707 23.45 2.24 -3.26
N VAL A 708 23.40 1.02 -2.73
CA VAL A 708 22.95 -0.18 -3.45
C VAL A 708 21.44 -0.37 -3.32
N VAL A 709 20.80 -0.81 -4.41
CA VAL A 709 19.34 -1.01 -4.49
C VAL A 709 18.85 -2.08 -3.51
N THR A 710 19.60 -3.18 -3.40
CA THR A 710 19.34 -4.24 -2.42
C THR A 710 20.33 -4.09 -1.28
N ARG A 711 19.83 -3.81 -0.07
CA ARG A 711 20.69 -3.65 1.11
C ARG A 711 21.46 -4.93 1.41
N PRO A 712 22.76 -4.84 1.78
CA PRO A 712 23.54 -5.99 2.24
C PRO A 712 22.90 -6.66 3.45
N ALA A 713 23.05 -7.98 3.56
CA ALA A 713 22.49 -8.73 4.67
C ALA A 713 23.16 -8.37 6.00
N ASN A 714 22.38 -8.32 7.09
CA ASN A 714 22.91 -8.39 8.45
C ASN A 714 23.42 -9.82 8.70
N LEU A 715 24.74 -10.00 8.68
CA LEU A 715 25.41 -11.29 8.84
C LEU A 715 25.13 -11.91 10.22
N ASN A 716 24.97 -11.09 11.26
CA ASN A 716 24.66 -11.57 12.62
C ASN A 716 23.31 -12.32 12.70
N GLU A 717 22.36 -11.93 11.87
CA GLU A 717 21.06 -12.59 11.76
C GLU A 717 21.10 -13.67 10.67
N ARG A 718 21.77 -13.39 9.55
CA ARG A 718 21.71 -14.22 8.36
C ARG A 718 22.44 -15.55 8.57
N LEU A 719 23.63 -15.53 9.15
CA LEU A 719 24.48 -16.71 9.34
C LEU A 719 23.88 -17.69 10.34
N LYS A 720 23.25 -17.20 11.42
CA LYS A 720 22.50 -18.04 12.39
C LYS A 720 21.40 -18.88 11.74
N ASN A 721 20.88 -18.42 10.60
CA ASN A 721 19.79 -19.04 9.87
C ASN A 721 20.28 -19.86 8.67
N TYR A 722 21.59 -20.08 8.49
CA TYR A 722 22.07 -20.96 7.44
C TYR A 722 21.94 -22.44 7.84
N PRO A 723 21.48 -23.31 6.91
CA PRO A 723 21.31 -24.74 7.17
C PRO A 723 22.64 -25.48 7.36
N SER A 724 23.72 -24.99 6.75
CA SER A 724 25.05 -25.60 6.79
C SER A 724 26.15 -24.59 6.44
N ASP A 725 27.39 -24.92 6.78
CA ASP A 725 28.58 -24.16 6.36
C ASP A 725 28.67 -24.06 4.83
N GLY A 726 28.25 -25.11 4.12
CA GLY A 726 28.18 -25.12 2.67
C GLY A 726 27.29 -24.02 2.08
N MET A 727 26.19 -23.68 2.76
CA MET A 727 25.36 -22.53 2.38
C MET A 727 26.11 -21.20 2.55
N HIS A 728 26.82 -21.04 3.66
CA HIS A 728 27.63 -19.85 3.93
C HIS A 728 28.73 -19.68 2.89
N PHE A 729 29.49 -20.74 2.69
CA PHE A 729 30.60 -20.79 1.76
C PHE A 729 30.16 -20.57 0.31
N TRP A 730 28.99 -21.10 -0.07
CA TRP A 730 28.39 -20.83 -1.38
C TRP A 730 28.11 -19.34 -1.57
N ARG A 731 27.56 -18.63 -0.58
CA ARG A 731 27.29 -17.18 -0.69
C ARG A 731 28.55 -16.35 -0.81
N ILE A 732 29.60 -16.69 -0.07
CA ILE A 732 30.90 -16.03 -0.24
C ILE A 732 31.46 -16.34 -1.64
N SER A 733 31.33 -17.58 -2.12
CA SER A 733 31.93 -18.01 -3.39
C SER A 733 31.22 -17.42 -4.61
N GLU A 734 29.89 -17.47 -4.67
CA GLU A 734 29.11 -17.14 -5.86
C GLU A 734 28.34 -15.80 -5.74
N GLY A 735 28.40 -15.16 -4.57
CA GLY A 735 27.63 -13.95 -4.29
C GLY A 735 26.12 -14.21 -4.19
N VAL A 736 25.34 -13.14 -4.38
CA VAL A 736 23.87 -13.21 -4.39
C VAL A 736 23.36 -12.58 -5.70
N PRO A 737 22.78 -13.39 -6.61
CA PRO A 737 22.23 -12.89 -7.87
C PRO A 737 21.22 -11.76 -7.65
N GLY A 738 21.27 -10.72 -8.49
CA GLY A 738 20.40 -9.54 -8.39
C GLY A 738 20.78 -8.56 -7.27
N THR A 739 21.94 -8.73 -6.65
CA THR A 739 22.50 -7.79 -5.66
C THR A 739 23.87 -7.27 -6.08
N ALA A 740 24.42 -6.33 -5.32
CA ALA A 740 25.78 -5.83 -5.52
C ALA A 740 26.87 -6.80 -5.00
N MET A 741 26.51 -7.96 -4.42
CA MET A 741 27.48 -8.92 -3.88
C MET A 741 28.14 -9.73 -5.02
N PRO A 742 29.45 -9.55 -5.27
CA PRO A 742 30.13 -10.21 -6.38
C PRO A 742 30.47 -11.68 -6.07
N PRO A 743 30.71 -12.52 -7.11
CA PRO A 743 31.18 -13.88 -6.94
C PRO A 743 32.69 -13.89 -6.65
N TRP A 744 33.07 -14.11 -5.40
CA TRP A 744 34.47 -14.06 -5.00
C TRP A 744 35.31 -15.28 -5.38
N ARG A 745 34.67 -16.36 -5.87
CA ARG A 745 35.39 -17.53 -6.39
C ARG A 745 36.39 -17.18 -7.48
N MET A 746 36.12 -16.13 -8.24
CA MET A 746 36.95 -15.68 -9.35
C MET A 746 38.21 -14.91 -8.91
N SER A 747 38.25 -14.40 -7.68
CA SER A 747 39.30 -13.48 -7.20
C SER A 747 39.92 -13.88 -5.86
N MET A 748 39.51 -15.00 -5.27
CA MET A 748 40.03 -15.53 -4.01
C MET A 748 40.26 -17.03 -4.08
N THR A 749 41.26 -17.53 -3.34
CA THR A 749 41.47 -18.97 -3.13
C THR A 749 40.37 -19.54 -2.24
N GLU A 750 40.19 -20.87 -2.30
CA GLU A 750 39.22 -21.56 -1.43
C GLU A 750 39.54 -21.38 0.06
N ASP A 751 40.82 -21.54 0.43
CA ASP A 751 41.34 -21.32 1.78
C ASP A 751 41.00 -19.89 2.28
N LEU A 752 41.22 -18.85 1.48
CA LEU A 752 40.90 -17.48 1.88
C LEU A 752 39.39 -17.26 2.08
N ARG A 753 38.54 -17.88 1.26
CA ARG A 753 37.08 -17.83 1.42
C ARG A 753 36.63 -18.52 2.71
N TRP A 754 37.26 -19.62 3.11
CA TRP A 754 36.99 -20.29 4.38
C TRP A 754 37.47 -19.49 5.59
N ARG A 755 38.60 -18.79 5.47
CA ARG A 755 39.07 -17.85 6.50
C ARG A 755 38.09 -16.68 6.67
N ILE A 756 37.52 -16.16 5.57
CA ILE A 756 36.45 -15.14 5.64
C ILE A 756 35.21 -15.72 6.35
N ALA A 757 34.75 -16.91 5.97
CA ALA A 757 33.61 -17.56 6.62
C ALA A 757 33.84 -17.69 8.13
N THR A 758 35.03 -18.14 8.53
CA THR A 758 35.43 -18.26 9.94
C THR A 758 35.44 -16.91 10.67
N TYR A 759 35.91 -15.84 10.02
CA TYR A 759 35.86 -14.50 10.60
C TYR A 759 34.41 -13.97 10.70
N GLU A 760 33.58 -14.21 9.69
CA GLU A 760 32.16 -13.83 9.72
C GLU A 760 31.38 -14.58 10.81
N ASP A 761 31.67 -15.86 11.04
CA ASP A 761 31.10 -16.64 12.14
C ASP A 761 31.43 -16.05 13.51
N SER A 762 32.61 -15.45 13.67
CA SER A 762 32.98 -14.77 14.91
C SER A 762 32.11 -13.54 15.23
N MET A 763 31.44 -12.93 14.23
CA MET A 763 30.48 -11.86 14.48
C MET A 763 29.23 -12.41 15.18
N VAL A 764 28.91 -13.68 14.90
CA VAL A 764 27.74 -14.39 15.42
C VAL A 764 28.00 -14.96 16.81
N SER A 765 29.16 -15.57 17.01
CA SER A 765 29.56 -16.25 18.24
C SER A 765 30.34 -15.35 19.22
N GLY A 766 30.71 -14.14 18.80
CA GLY A 766 31.66 -13.28 19.51
C GLY A 766 33.12 -13.58 19.12
N ALA A 767 34.00 -12.57 19.21
CA ALA A 767 35.41 -12.76 18.91
C ALA A 767 36.12 -13.52 20.04
N ILE A 768 36.74 -14.64 19.68
CA ILE A 768 37.52 -15.47 20.59
C ILE A 768 38.94 -14.91 20.67
N ARG A 769 39.38 -14.51 21.87
CA ARG A 769 40.76 -14.08 22.08
C ARG A 769 41.65 -15.30 22.32
N THR A 770 42.86 -15.26 21.78
CA THR A 770 43.88 -16.31 21.99
C THR A 770 44.97 -15.88 22.95
N VAL A 771 44.92 -14.62 23.41
CA VAL A 771 45.87 -14.01 24.33
C VAL A 771 45.15 -13.18 25.39
N GLU A 772 45.63 -13.27 26.62
CA GLU A 772 45.14 -12.51 27.76
C GLU A 772 45.32 -10.98 27.55
N GLY A 773 44.54 -10.19 28.29
CA GLY A 773 44.34 -8.74 28.21
C GLY A 773 45.52 -7.79 27.92
N GLY A 774 46.79 -8.21 27.98
CA GLY A 774 47.97 -7.30 27.96
C GLY A 774 48.81 -7.25 26.68
N VAL A 775 48.69 -8.19 25.75
CA VAL A 775 49.67 -8.31 24.65
C VAL A 775 49.54 -7.21 23.58
N SER A 776 48.32 -6.73 23.28
CA SER A 776 48.12 -5.68 22.28
C SER A 776 48.72 -4.33 22.70
N ASP A 777 48.69 -4.04 23.99
CA ASP A 777 49.18 -2.77 24.53
C ASP A 777 50.70 -2.77 24.58
N ASP A 778 51.31 -3.87 24.99
CA ASP A 778 52.76 -4.06 24.93
C ASP A 778 53.28 -4.00 23.49
N ALA A 779 52.58 -4.62 22.54
CA ALA A 779 52.93 -4.54 21.11
C ALA A 779 52.82 -3.10 20.57
N ALA A 780 51.78 -2.36 20.95
CA ALA A 780 51.60 -0.96 20.58
C ALA A 780 52.68 -0.05 21.18
N ILE A 781 53.08 -0.31 22.44
CA ILE A 781 54.17 0.41 23.13
C ILE A 781 55.51 0.07 22.47
N ALA A 782 55.79 -1.20 22.20
CA ALA A 782 56.99 -1.64 21.50
C ALA A 782 57.10 -1.02 20.11
N TYR A 783 55.98 -0.96 19.37
CA TYR A 783 55.91 -0.25 18.10
C TYR A 783 56.23 1.23 18.27
N ALA A 784 55.61 1.90 19.23
CA ALA A 784 55.81 3.32 19.48
C ALA A 784 57.28 3.64 19.85
N ASN A 785 57.87 2.85 20.74
CA ASN A 785 59.27 2.98 21.15
C ASN A 785 60.24 2.72 20.00
N ARG A 786 59.96 1.72 19.16
CA ARG A 786 60.81 1.37 18.00
C ARG A 786 60.73 2.42 16.89
N THR A 787 59.54 2.95 16.63
CA THR A 787 59.30 3.84 15.47
C THR A 787 59.43 5.32 15.80
N ASN A 788 59.31 5.68 17.09
CA ASN A 788 59.22 7.08 17.55
C ASN A 788 58.21 7.90 16.72
N ALA A 789 57.06 7.29 16.42
CA ALA A 789 56.08 7.82 15.50
C ALA A 789 55.55 9.20 15.92
N LYS A 790 55.35 10.08 14.94
CA LYS A 790 54.83 11.45 15.11
C LYS A 790 53.75 11.73 14.07
N PRO A 791 52.86 12.73 14.29
CA PRO A 791 51.88 13.13 13.30
C PRO A 791 52.52 13.46 11.95
N SER A 792 52.04 12.82 10.88
CA SER A 792 52.48 13.08 9.51
C SER A 792 51.81 14.31 8.88
N ILE A 793 50.76 14.83 9.51
CA ILE A 793 49.93 15.96 9.06
C ILE A 793 50.22 17.23 9.87
N ALA A 794 49.71 18.37 9.40
CA ALA A 794 49.93 19.65 10.09
C ALA A 794 49.00 19.85 11.31
N GLY A 795 47.78 19.31 11.25
CA GLY A 795 46.74 19.47 12.28
C GLY A 795 45.76 20.61 11.97
N THR A 796 45.50 20.89 10.69
CA THR A 796 44.58 21.94 10.25
C THR A 796 43.11 21.56 10.52
N LYS A 797 42.22 22.55 10.52
CA LYS A 797 40.77 22.30 10.60
C LYS A 797 40.24 21.40 9.47
N SER A 798 40.78 21.57 8.26
CA SER A 798 40.39 20.74 7.10
C SER A 798 40.75 19.26 7.31
N GLU A 799 41.93 18.99 7.86
CA GLU A 799 42.38 17.63 8.20
C GLU A 799 41.52 17.03 9.32
N TRP A 800 41.10 17.83 10.31
CA TRP A 800 40.15 17.41 11.33
C TRP A 800 38.78 17.06 10.75
N ASP A 801 38.22 17.94 9.90
CA ASP A 801 36.93 17.72 9.23
C ASP A 801 36.97 16.47 8.33
N ALA A 802 38.10 16.20 7.67
CA ALA A 802 38.32 14.99 6.91
C ALA A 802 38.36 13.74 7.81
N GLY A 803 39.07 13.82 8.94
CA GLY A 803 39.12 12.76 9.95
C GLY A 803 37.76 12.42 10.53
N LYS A 804 36.96 13.45 10.86
CA LYS A 804 35.59 13.29 11.37
C LYS A 804 34.72 12.50 10.39
N LYS A 805 34.76 12.84 9.09
CA LYS A 805 33.95 12.15 8.07
C LYS A 805 34.28 10.66 8.01
N ILE A 806 35.56 10.30 8.10
CA ILE A 806 36.01 8.91 8.09
C ILE A 806 35.58 8.21 9.37
N TYR A 807 35.73 8.86 10.52
CA TYR A 807 35.27 8.34 11.81
C TYR A 807 33.76 8.06 11.82
N ASP A 808 32.94 9.02 11.41
CA ASP A 808 31.48 8.87 11.32
C ASP A 808 31.09 7.70 10.41
N LEU A 809 31.87 7.50 9.34
CA LEU A 809 31.59 6.49 8.33
C LEU A 809 31.97 5.07 8.77
N TYR A 810 33.07 4.91 9.50
CA TYR A 810 33.68 3.60 9.78
C TYR A 810 33.79 3.24 11.25
N CYS A 811 34.07 4.22 12.11
CA CYS A 811 34.44 4.00 13.51
C CYS A 811 33.25 4.21 14.47
N ALA A 812 32.38 5.18 14.19
CA ALA A 812 31.22 5.53 15.03
C ALA A 812 30.21 4.39 15.17
N GLN A 813 30.18 3.47 14.21
CA GLN A 813 29.36 2.26 14.26
C GLN A 813 29.65 1.42 15.52
N CYS A 814 30.90 1.36 15.95
CA CYS A 814 31.34 0.62 17.12
C CYS A 814 31.57 1.54 18.32
N HIS A 815 32.25 2.67 18.11
CA HIS A 815 32.68 3.55 19.19
C HIS A 815 31.68 4.67 19.54
N GLY A 816 30.58 4.80 18.79
CA GLY A 816 29.59 5.87 18.96
C GLY A 816 30.07 7.20 18.38
N GLU A 817 29.13 8.09 18.05
CA GLU A 817 29.44 9.45 17.55
C GLU A 817 30.20 10.28 18.59
N LYS A 818 30.04 9.95 19.88
CA LYS A 818 30.70 10.60 21.00
C LYS A 818 31.99 9.90 21.46
N GLY A 819 32.37 8.79 20.81
CA GLY A 819 33.51 7.99 21.26
C GLY A 819 33.27 7.27 22.59
N ASP A 820 32.01 7.10 23.01
CA ASP A 820 31.60 6.53 24.30
C ASP A 820 31.49 4.99 24.30
N GLY A 821 31.87 4.34 23.21
CA GLY A 821 31.77 2.89 23.05
C GLY A 821 30.33 2.38 22.90
N GLN A 822 29.34 3.26 22.70
CA GLN A 822 27.91 2.94 22.59
C GLN A 822 27.40 3.00 21.14
N GLY A 823 28.24 2.66 20.17
CA GLY A 823 27.83 2.59 18.78
C GLY A 823 26.71 1.55 18.53
N PRO A 824 25.93 1.66 17.44
CA PRO A 824 24.87 0.68 17.12
C PRO A 824 25.32 -0.78 17.02
N ALA A 825 26.62 -1.06 16.87
CA ALA A 825 27.19 -2.39 16.86
C ALA A 825 27.81 -2.83 18.20
N ALA A 826 27.92 -1.93 19.19
CA ALA A 826 28.56 -2.21 20.47
C ALA A 826 27.75 -3.18 21.32
N GLY A 827 28.40 -4.17 21.97
CA GLY A 827 27.73 -5.18 22.79
C GLY A 827 27.00 -4.68 24.04
N VAL A 828 26.98 -3.37 24.34
CA VAL A 828 26.32 -2.77 25.52
C VAL A 828 24.92 -2.23 25.21
N VAL A 829 24.58 -2.03 23.94
CA VAL A 829 23.26 -1.53 23.53
C VAL A 829 22.33 -2.69 23.13
N PRO A 830 21.01 -2.58 23.31
CA PRO A 830 20.06 -3.56 22.79
C PRO A 830 20.24 -3.75 21.28
N GLY A 831 20.66 -4.95 20.86
CA GLY A 831 20.98 -5.26 19.46
C GLY A 831 22.47 -5.14 19.10
N GLY A 832 23.37 -4.98 20.06
CA GLY A 832 24.82 -5.03 19.87
C GLY A 832 25.37 -6.39 19.45
N TYR A 833 26.49 -6.41 18.72
CA TYR A 833 27.05 -7.62 18.10
C TYR A 833 28.53 -7.88 18.43
N ILE A 834 29.25 -6.91 19.01
CA ILE A 834 30.70 -7.01 19.24
C ILE A 834 31.01 -7.32 20.70
N LEU A 835 31.79 -8.39 20.92
CA LEU A 835 32.37 -8.80 22.20
C LEU A 835 33.86 -9.16 21.98
N PRO A 836 34.82 -8.60 22.75
CA PRO A 836 34.65 -7.68 23.89
C PRO A 836 34.17 -6.28 23.49
N LYS A 837 33.73 -5.48 24.47
CA LYS A 837 33.18 -4.14 24.24
C LYS A 837 34.20 -3.21 23.55
N PRO A 838 33.77 -2.34 22.62
CA PRO A 838 34.63 -1.31 22.05
C PRO A 838 35.21 -0.38 23.12
N ALA A 839 36.42 0.13 22.88
CA ALA A 839 37.04 1.11 23.76
C ALA A 839 36.23 2.41 23.82
N VAL A 840 36.14 2.98 25.03
CA VAL A 840 35.53 4.27 25.33
C VAL A 840 36.63 5.32 25.24
N PHE A 841 36.70 6.12 24.18
CA PHE A 841 37.80 7.05 23.93
C PHE A 841 37.86 8.21 24.93
N SER A 842 36.72 8.61 25.50
CA SER A 842 36.68 9.62 26.56
C SER A 842 37.26 9.11 27.88
N GLU A 843 37.15 7.81 28.17
CA GLU A 843 37.71 7.19 29.37
C GLU A 843 39.14 6.73 29.08
N THR A 844 39.35 5.85 28.11
CA THR A 844 40.65 5.26 27.78
C THR A 844 41.66 6.24 27.15
N GLY A 845 41.25 7.47 26.83
CA GLY A 845 42.13 8.48 26.23
C GLY A 845 43.36 8.82 27.07
N HIS A 846 43.28 8.62 28.40
CA HIS A 846 44.42 8.81 29.29
C HIS A 846 45.41 7.62 29.33
N ASP A 847 44.96 6.41 28.96
CA ASP A 847 45.77 5.18 28.98
C ASP A 847 46.87 5.17 27.91
N PHE A 848 46.63 5.87 26.81
CA PHE A 848 47.58 6.02 25.72
C PHE A 848 48.59 7.14 26.01
N LYS A 849 49.85 6.76 26.20
CA LYS A 849 50.96 7.67 26.53
C LYS A 849 51.76 8.13 25.31
N LEU A 850 51.75 7.35 24.22
CA LEU A 850 52.58 7.58 23.04
C LEU A 850 51.71 7.66 21.77
N PHE A 851 52.04 8.59 20.87
CA PHE A 851 51.36 8.73 19.56
C PHE A 851 51.38 7.42 18.76
N GLY A 852 52.51 6.71 18.80
CA GLY A 852 52.67 5.43 18.11
C GLY A 852 51.73 4.32 18.60
N GLN A 853 51.24 4.37 19.84
CA GLN A 853 50.28 3.35 20.32
C GLN A 853 48.94 3.48 19.60
N TYR A 854 48.44 4.70 19.51
CA TYR A 854 47.23 5.03 18.76
C TYR A 854 47.37 4.70 17.28
N GLN A 855 48.51 5.08 16.68
CA GLN A 855 48.78 4.79 15.29
C GLN A 855 48.78 3.27 15.04
N TRP A 856 49.45 2.48 15.89
CA TRP A 856 49.49 1.03 15.75
C TRP A 856 48.09 0.41 15.86
N LYS A 857 47.29 0.77 16.88
CA LYS A 857 45.94 0.22 17.04
C LYS A 857 45.02 0.58 15.89
N LEU A 858 45.19 1.75 15.26
CA LEU A 858 44.42 2.13 14.07
C LEU A 858 44.92 1.39 12.83
N GLU A 859 46.23 1.32 12.60
CA GLU A 859 46.83 0.71 11.40
C GLU A 859 46.71 -0.82 11.40
N GLU A 860 47.09 -1.46 12.51
CA GLU A 860 47.17 -2.92 12.68
C GLU A 860 45.89 -3.51 13.29
N GLY A 861 44.98 -2.66 13.78
CA GLY A 861 43.80 -3.12 14.51
C GLY A 861 44.17 -3.68 15.88
N VAL A 862 43.26 -4.45 16.47
CA VAL A 862 43.54 -5.21 17.70
C VAL A 862 43.41 -6.70 17.37
N PRO A 863 44.51 -7.49 17.43
CA PRO A 863 44.48 -8.90 17.10
C PRO A 863 43.43 -9.67 17.89
N THR A 864 42.76 -10.63 17.24
CA THR A 864 41.72 -11.49 17.84
C THR A 864 40.51 -10.74 18.42
N THR A 865 40.26 -9.53 17.92
CA THR A 865 39.02 -8.77 18.15
C THR A 865 38.40 -8.36 16.81
N ASN A 866 37.16 -7.84 16.85
CA ASN A 866 36.52 -7.27 15.67
C ASN A 866 37.10 -5.91 15.24
N MET A 867 38.12 -5.35 15.92
CA MET A 867 38.78 -4.11 15.47
C MET A 867 39.68 -4.40 14.26
N PRO A 868 39.32 -3.87 13.07
CA PRO A 868 40.02 -4.17 11.84
C PRO A 868 41.35 -3.41 11.72
N PRO A 869 42.38 -3.97 11.07
CA PRO A 869 43.52 -3.20 10.59
C PRO A 869 43.11 -2.23 9.48
N TRP A 870 43.00 -0.94 9.79
CA TRP A 870 42.50 0.05 8.84
C TRP A 870 43.47 0.38 7.71
N LYS A 871 44.74 -0.04 7.81
CA LYS A 871 45.74 0.15 6.73
C LYS A 871 45.37 -0.52 5.40
N TYR A 872 44.45 -1.48 5.43
CA TYR A 872 43.95 -2.15 4.22
C TYR A 872 42.74 -1.44 3.58
N ALA A 873 42.10 -0.53 4.30
CA ALA A 873 40.92 0.20 3.82
C ALA A 873 41.15 1.71 3.64
N LEU A 874 42.14 2.28 4.34
CA LEU A 874 42.42 3.72 4.40
C LEU A 874 43.86 4.01 4.00
N SER A 875 44.07 5.13 3.29
CA SER A 875 45.39 5.65 2.97
C SER A 875 46.09 6.24 4.19
N LYS A 876 47.43 6.41 4.14
CA LYS A 876 48.21 7.01 5.24
C LYS A 876 47.70 8.41 5.67
N PRO A 877 47.34 9.33 4.74
CA PRO A 877 46.75 10.62 5.14
C PRO A 877 45.37 10.48 5.80
N GLU A 878 44.53 9.57 5.31
CA GLU A 878 43.21 9.30 5.90
C GLU A 878 43.33 8.74 7.32
N LEU A 879 44.26 7.81 7.54
CA LEU A 879 44.60 7.30 8.87
C LEU A 879 45.09 8.40 9.80
N ALA A 880 45.99 9.27 9.34
CA ALA A 880 46.51 10.38 10.13
C ALA A 880 45.42 11.41 10.50
N ASN A 881 44.53 11.73 9.56
CA ASN A 881 43.38 12.60 9.79
C ASN A 881 42.39 11.98 10.78
N THR A 882 42.07 10.70 10.61
CA THR A 882 41.16 9.96 11.50
C THR A 882 41.74 9.87 12.91
N LEU A 883 43.04 9.60 13.03
CA LEU A 883 43.72 9.59 14.32
C LEU A 883 43.69 10.97 14.99
N PHE A 884 43.96 12.03 14.24
CA PHE A 884 43.87 13.39 14.77
C PHE A 884 42.47 13.68 15.32
N TYR A 885 41.41 13.28 14.61
CA TYR A 885 40.04 13.38 15.11
C TYR A 885 39.83 12.53 16.39
N ILE A 886 40.27 11.28 16.41
CA ILE A 886 40.11 10.38 17.58
C ILE A 886 40.77 10.97 18.84
N GLN A 887 41.95 11.58 18.70
CA GLN A 887 42.64 12.21 19.83
C GLN A 887 41.80 13.31 20.48
N THR A 888 40.92 13.98 19.73
CA THR A 888 40.08 15.05 20.27
C THR A 888 38.97 14.58 21.21
N PHE A 889 38.75 13.28 21.37
CA PHE A 889 37.90 12.71 22.41
C PHE A 889 38.55 12.69 23.80
N ALA A 890 39.88 12.86 23.88
CA ALA A 890 40.57 13.00 25.17
C ALA A 890 40.13 14.28 25.88
N GLU A 891 40.10 14.24 27.22
CA GLU A 891 39.79 15.43 28.02
C GLU A 891 40.78 16.57 27.72
N GLN A 892 40.30 17.82 27.81
CA GLN A 892 41.06 19.00 27.39
C GLN A 892 42.46 19.14 28.03
N PRO A 893 42.64 18.92 29.35
CA PRO A 893 43.98 18.97 29.95
C PRO A 893 44.94 17.93 29.35
N ASP A 894 44.42 16.76 29.04
CA ASP A 894 45.17 15.61 28.55
C ASP A 894 45.53 15.78 27.06
N TYR A 895 44.58 16.24 26.25
CA TYR A 895 44.82 16.56 24.85
C TYR A 895 45.88 17.67 24.70
N ALA A 896 45.74 18.75 25.47
CA ALA A 896 46.65 19.89 25.41
C ALA A 896 48.07 19.55 25.87
N ALA A 897 48.23 18.60 26.80
CA ALA A 897 49.52 18.14 27.28
C ALA A 897 50.19 17.12 26.34
N LYS A 898 49.42 16.14 25.83
CA LYS A 898 49.95 14.98 25.11
C LYS A 898 49.97 15.17 23.59
N TRP A 899 48.89 15.68 23.00
CA TRP A 899 48.65 15.65 21.55
C TRP A 899 48.91 16.99 20.88
N GLY A 900 48.36 18.09 21.43
CA GLY A 900 48.49 19.44 20.86
C GLY A 900 49.93 19.84 20.48
N PRO A 901 50.95 19.61 21.33
CA PRO A 901 52.34 19.97 21.04
C PRO A 901 52.97 19.19 19.87
N LEU A 902 52.40 18.03 19.50
CA LEU A 902 52.91 17.20 18.40
C LEU A 902 52.56 17.77 17.02
N TYR A 903 51.56 18.64 16.94
CA TYR A 903 51.09 19.25 15.70
C TYR A 903 51.75 20.60 15.44
N ARG A 904 51.78 21.00 14.16
CA ARG A 904 52.41 22.25 13.70
C ARG A 904 51.41 23.39 13.55
N ASP A 905 50.15 23.08 13.25
CA ASP A 905 49.11 24.07 13.00
C ASP A 905 48.50 24.63 14.32
N PRO A 906 48.19 25.94 14.38
CA PRO A 906 47.53 26.54 15.55
C PRO A 906 46.18 25.91 15.90
N TYR A 907 45.43 25.38 14.93
CA TYR A 907 44.13 24.75 15.18
C TYR A 907 44.28 23.53 16.09
N ALA A 908 45.14 22.57 15.75
CA ALA A 908 45.41 21.40 16.58
C ALA A 908 46.02 21.76 17.94
N ARG A 909 46.89 22.78 18.00
CA ARG A 909 47.54 23.22 19.25
C ARG A 909 46.59 23.86 20.24
N ASN A 910 45.55 24.52 19.74
CA ASN A 910 44.56 25.25 20.53
C ASN A 910 43.18 24.59 20.51
N PHE A 911 43.10 23.33 20.06
CA PHE A 911 41.83 22.62 19.96
C PHE A 911 41.13 22.60 21.32
N GLY A 912 39.91 23.15 21.40
CA GLY A 912 39.10 23.21 22.61
C GLY A 912 39.47 24.29 23.64
N ARG A 913 40.35 25.24 23.30
CA ARG A 913 40.67 26.43 24.11
C ARG A 913 39.85 27.66 23.77
#